data_AF-A0A2E5EKU7-F1
#
_entry.id   AF-A0A2E5EKU7-F1
#
_cell.length_a   1.000
_cell.length_b   1.000
_cell.length_c   1.000
_cell.angle_alpha   90.00
_cell.angle_beta   90.00
_cell.angle_gamma   90.00
#
_symmetry.space_group_name_H-M   'P 1'
#
loop_
_entity.id
_entity.type
_entity.pdbx_description
1 polymer ?
#
loop_
_entity_poly.entity_id
_entity_poly.type
_entity_poly.pdbx_seq_one_letter_code
_entity_poly.pdbx_strand_id
1 'polypeptide(L)'
;MIFARRIVVVALVLMTSLNLPAAPKKVLMIAGRPSHGPLSHEHNAGIQLLHNCLEQGAKELVTASFHLSPTRESVDWPDTSAFEGVDCIVIYSDGGGRHPAIQGDRLKQLDKLMKKGVGFVTIHYGVEPTIEKGGAEFLRWQGGAFEINWSVNPHWTANFKKLPTHPITSGVNPFKTNDEWYYHMRFVDGMKGVTPILFDLPGPETLARKDGPHSGNPHVRKSVAAGKEQTVAWAYDRPNGGRGFGFTGGHNHMNWGNENQRRLVLNAIVWAAGANVPKGGIQSKVTEKMLMANLDKKQARKPRPRSNRKKKPALKKTEQAKPKITPEFSSPVVTSRTKGHSVPVRATIFGAKELYLVVTDGGNGFSCDWADWAEPTLISSFGVKTKLTDLEWSSATSDWGKVRVGKNAGNGPLKVHGKPVEFGIGTHANSVVTYKLPKNHNFAWFTARGALDNGGTDQGNGTSTSVRFSVYTKKPDLVELLAKAKKKNETRALGAQDPKKAVANLTVHPKLSAQLFASEPMLLNPSNIDIDHRGRIWVCEVVNYRKHKGTRKAGDRILILEDTDGDAKADKATTFFQGPEVDTAHGVTVLPTANGKNTKVIVAVGDKILVFHDTNGDDKADRFEPLFTGISGTQHDHGIHQVQFGPDGRFYFNFGNSGRQIKDANGKPIVDLAGNEVNDKRKPYQQGMVFRCNPDGSEFETLGWNFRNNWMVVVDSFGTLWQSDNDDDGNKGVRINYVMEYGNYGYRDELTGAGWKTKRTGWHAEIPKRHWHLNDPGVVPNLLQTGAGSPTGICIYEGDLLPAVFQRQMIHCDAGPSVVRAYPVKPAGAGYSARIENVLEGTKDRWFRPSDVKVAPDGSIIAADWYDPGVGGHNARHIDSGRLFRVAPKGNTKYSTPKFIFKTIDGCIAALKNPNNAVRHIAWTELNRQQAKAKPALEELARDANPLFRARALWLLAKIKGNAAKAIEAAIRDKDSDIRVQSLRIARQHRLVSNALLARLAKDSSAHVRREVLVTMADKKSGKVPAKLWVDLANKHDGKDRWYLEALGIAARGREAELFDAWLSQVKKWDTAAGRDIIWRMRTPKAASFLAKIITSADTKAAEKERYMRALDFIPKSKEKDDALAEIALGSLSI
;
A
#
# COMPACT_ATOMS: atom_id res chain seq x y z
N MET A 1 51.63 -57.16 53.38
CA MET A 1 52.07 -56.24 54.46
C MET A 1 50.93 -55.23 54.65
N ILE A 2 49.97 -55.33 55.57
CA ILE A 2 49.96 -55.50 57.05
C ILE A 2 50.57 -54.30 57.81
N PHE A 3 49.76 -53.77 58.76
CA PHE A 3 49.94 -52.74 59.81
C PHE A 3 49.56 -51.30 59.40
N ALA A 4 48.45 -50.67 59.82
CA ALA A 4 47.54 -50.72 60.98
C ALA A 4 48.04 -50.01 62.27
N ARG A 5 47.08 -49.26 62.88
CA ARG A 5 46.97 -48.68 64.26
C ARG A 5 47.49 -47.23 64.43
N ARG A 6 46.80 -46.28 65.10
CA ARG A 6 45.72 -46.33 66.13
C ARG A 6 45.06 -44.93 66.35
N ILE A 7 43.76 -44.95 66.72
CA ILE A 7 42.99 -44.13 67.71
C ILE A 7 42.69 -42.63 67.39
N VAL A 8 41.46 -42.07 67.28
CA VAL A 8 40.06 -42.24 67.82
C VAL A 8 39.75 -41.38 69.08
N VAL A 9 38.71 -40.51 69.04
CA VAL A 9 37.40 -40.48 69.79
C VAL A 9 36.89 -39.02 70.06
N VAL A 10 35.56 -38.82 69.86
CA VAL A 10 34.59 -37.80 70.37
C VAL A 10 34.39 -36.55 69.48
N ALA A 11 33.21 -36.18 68.95
CA ALA A 11 31.82 -36.55 69.25
C ALA A 11 30.96 -36.70 67.97
N LEU A 12 30.13 -37.75 67.97
CA LEU A 12 29.12 -38.08 66.98
C LEU A 12 27.79 -38.25 67.73
N VAL A 13 26.76 -37.48 67.38
CA VAL A 13 25.37 -37.98 67.36
C VAL A 13 24.74 -37.44 66.09
N LEU A 14 24.66 -38.32 65.08
CA LEU A 14 23.81 -38.19 63.91
C LEU A 14 22.34 -38.18 64.34
N MET A 15 21.59 -37.18 63.87
CA MET A 15 20.16 -37.35 63.57
C MET A 15 20.03 -37.70 62.08
N THR A 16 19.74 -38.96 61.78
CA THR A 16 19.21 -39.37 60.48
C THR A 16 17.73 -39.02 60.42
N SER A 17 17.39 -37.86 59.88
CA SER A 17 16.05 -37.59 59.36
C SER A 17 15.95 -38.17 57.94
N LEU A 18 15.06 -39.15 57.78
CA LEU A 18 14.65 -39.69 56.49
C LEU A 18 14.14 -38.54 55.59
N ASN A 19 14.93 -38.15 54.59
CA ASN A 19 14.51 -37.23 53.53
C ASN A 19 13.52 -37.95 52.61
N LEU A 20 12.23 -37.89 52.94
CA LEU A 20 11.18 -38.12 51.94
C LEU A 20 11.34 -37.08 50.82
N PRO A 21 11.31 -37.48 49.53
CA PRO A 21 11.37 -36.52 48.43
C PRO A 21 10.18 -35.55 48.53
N ALA A 22 10.47 -34.25 48.51
CA ALA A 22 9.43 -33.23 48.54
C ALA A 22 8.47 -33.42 47.36
N ALA A 23 7.16 -33.32 47.61
CA ALA A 23 6.16 -33.48 46.56
C ALA A 23 6.37 -32.44 45.43
N PRO A 24 6.13 -32.82 44.15
CA PRO A 24 6.23 -31.89 43.02
C PRO A 24 5.36 -30.66 43.20
N LYS A 25 5.85 -29.51 42.74
CA LYS A 25 5.17 -28.22 42.84
C LYS A 25 3.99 -28.12 41.87
N LYS A 26 2.85 -27.61 42.31
CA LYS A 26 1.64 -27.53 41.48
C LYS A 26 1.64 -26.27 40.61
N VAL A 27 1.55 -26.45 39.30
CA VAL A 27 1.52 -25.35 38.32
C VAL A 27 0.17 -25.33 37.60
N LEU A 28 -0.53 -24.20 37.65
CA LEU A 28 -1.76 -23.98 36.88
C LEU A 28 -1.48 -23.08 35.68
N MET A 29 -1.74 -23.59 34.47
CA MET A 29 -1.49 -22.89 33.21
C MET A 29 -2.80 -22.46 32.54
N ILE A 30 -2.98 -21.17 32.30
CA ILE A 30 -4.24 -20.60 31.81
C ILE A 30 -4.02 -20.00 30.42
N ALA A 31 -4.74 -20.51 29.43
CA ALA A 31 -4.73 -19.99 28.07
C ALA A 31 -5.74 -18.84 27.92
N GLY A 32 -5.34 -17.79 27.20
CA GLY A 32 -6.26 -16.81 26.68
C GLY A 32 -7.10 -17.38 25.53
N ARG A 33 -8.17 -16.67 25.20
CA ARG A 33 -9.00 -17.00 24.04
C ARG A 33 -8.19 -16.96 22.72
N PRO A 34 -8.58 -17.76 21.71
CA PRO A 34 -7.98 -17.72 20.38
C PRO A 34 -8.03 -16.32 19.75
N SER A 35 -6.92 -15.83 19.22
CA SER A 35 -6.85 -14.56 18.48
C SER A 35 -6.02 -14.70 17.19
N HIS A 36 -5.82 -13.61 16.44
CA HIS A 36 -5.01 -13.55 15.20
C HIS A 36 -5.26 -14.65 14.13
N GLY A 37 -4.35 -14.81 13.16
CA GLY A 37 -4.37 -15.86 12.13
C GLY A 37 -3.67 -17.14 12.63
N PRO A 38 -3.80 -18.28 11.92
CA PRO A 38 -3.08 -19.50 12.26
C PRO A 38 -1.57 -19.26 12.43
N LEU A 39 -0.95 -19.98 13.36
CA LEU A 39 0.45 -19.86 13.81
C LEU A 39 0.83 -18.58 14.56
N SER A 40 -0.09 -17.62 14.71
CA SER A 40 0.10 -16.41 15.52
C SER A 40 -0.86 -16.38 16.71
N HIS A 41 -0.40 -16.14 17.94
CA HIS A 41 -1.24 -16.19 19.16
C HIS A 41 -1.99 -17.52 19.30
N GLU A 42 -1.25 -18.62 19.28
CA GLU A 42 -1.78 -19.97 19.54
C GLU A 42 -1.71 -20.27 21.04
N HIS A 43 -2.59 -19.64 21.83
CA HIS A 43 -2.54 -19.68 23.29
C HIS A 43 -2.86 -21.08 23.82
N ASN A 44 -3.91 -21.74 23.31
CA ASN A 44 -4.28 -23.08 23.76
C ASN A 44 -3.25 -24.11 23.30
N ALA A 45 -2.80 -24.02 22.04
CA ALA A 45 -1.78 -24.92 21.51
C ALA A 45 -0.46 -24.76 22.27
N GLY A 46 -0.04 -23.52 22.54
CA GLY A 46 1.21 -23.25 23.24
C GLY A 46 1.19 -23.68 24.70
N ILE A 47 0.08 -23.48 25.42
CA ILE A 47 -0.06 -23.99 26.80
C ILE A 47 0.02 -25.52 26.83
N GLN A 48 -0.67 -26.21 25.92
CA GLN A 48 -0.59 -27.68 25.83
C GLN A 48 0.80 -28.18 25.45
N LEU A 49 1.49 -27.48 24.55
CA LEU A 49 2.85 -27.81 24.14
C LEU A 49 3.84 -27.64 25.30
N LEU A 50 3.78 -26.52 26.02
CA LEU A 50 4.63 -26.26 27.18
C LEU A 50 4.34 -27.23 28.32
N HIS A 51 3.06 -27.55 28.58
CA HIS A 51 2.66 -28.61 29.51
C HIS A 51 3.31 -29.94 29.15
N ASN A 52 3.19 -30.39 27.89
CA ASN A 52 3.82 -31.62 27.42
C ASN A 52 5.35 -31.60 27.64
N CYS A 53 5.99 -30.45 27.44
CA CYS A 53 7.42 -30.32 27.68
C CYS A 53 7.80 -30.38 29.18
N LEU A 54 6.94 -29.88 30.08
CA LEU A 54 7.11 -30.05 31.53
C LEU A 54 6.95 -31.52 31.93
N GLU A 55 5.98 -32.22 31.37
CA GLU A 55 5.80 -33.67 31.61
C GLU A 55 7.01 -34.49 31.14
N GLN A 56 7.64 -34.10 30.03
CA GLN A 56 8.87 -34.75 29.55
C GLN A 56 10.07 -34.52 30.47
N GLY A 57 10.29 -33.28 30.93
CA GLY A 57 11.56 -32.85 31.50
C GLY A 57 11.55 -32.44 32.98
N ALA A 58 10.36 -32.33 33.58
CA ALA A 58 10.18 -31.71 34.90
C ALA A 58 9.08 -32.37 35.76
N LYS A 59 8.55 -33.55 35.39
CA LYS A 59 7.47 -34.23 36.13
C LYS A 59 7.74 -34.50 37.62
N GLU A 60 9.01 -34.69 37.98
CA GLU A 60 9.46 -34.90 39.38
C GLU A 60 9.60 -33.58 40.16
N LEU A 61 9.59 -32.43 39.45
CA LEU A 61 9.77 -31.10 40.02
C LEU A 61 8.44 -30.34 40.09
N VAL A 62 7.60 -30.50 39.07
CA VAL A 62 6.30 -29.85 38.96
C VAL A 62 5.24 -30.83 38.43
N THR A 63 4.01 -30.69 38.91
CA THR A 63 2.82 -31.26 38.29
C THR A 63 2.01 -30.11 37.69
N ALA A 64 1.89 -30.10 36.36
CA ALA A 64 1.19 -29.05 35.65
C ALA A 64 -0.25 -29.45 35.32
N SER A 65 -1.18 -28.50 35.45
CA SER A 65 -2.53 -28.60 34.90
C SER A 65 -2.79 -27.38 34.03
N PHE A 66 -3.74 -27.48 33.10
CA PHE A 66 -4.10 -26.35 32.26
C PHE A 66 -5.60 -26.14 32.10
N HIS A 67 -5.96 -24.90 31.86
CA HIS A 67 -7.30 -24.46 31.51
C HIS A 67 -7.26 -23.76 30.15
N LEU A 68 -7.98 -24.33 29.18
CA LEU A 68 -8.04 -23.84 27.82
C LEU A 68 -9.25 -22.91 27.64
N SER A 69 -9.14 -21.98 26.69
CA SER A 69 -10.25 -21.12 26.32
C SER A 69 -10.79 -21.55 24.93
N PRO A 70 -11.97 -22.18 24.85
CA PRO A 70 -12.41 -22.89 23.65
C PRO A 70 -12.94 -21.98 22.53
N THR A 71 -13.36 -20.75 22.83
CA THR A 71 -14.01 -19.85 21.86
C THR A 71 -13.39 -18.46 21.85
N ARG A 72 -13.62 -17.71 20.76
CA ARG A 72 -13.22 -16.31 20.65
C ARG A 72 -14.09 -15.35 21.47
N GLU A 73 -15.21 -15.81 22.02
CA GLU A 73 -16.31 -14.95 22.46
C GLU A 73 -16.19 -14.58 23.94
N SER A 74 -15.76 -15.51 24.79
CA SER A 74 -15.57 -15.30 26.23
C SER A 74 -14.10 -15.49 26.64
N VAL A 75 -13.72 -14.88 27.76
CA VAL A 75 -12.44 -15.12 28.43
C VAL A 75 -12.71 -16.09 29.58
N ASP A 76 -12.46 -17.37 29.30
CA ASP A 76 -12.72 -18.46 30.23
C ASP A 76 -11.82 -18.37 31.47
N TRP A 77 -12.23 -19.01 32.56
CA TRP A 77 -11.47 -19.01 33.82
C TRP A 77 -11.66 -20.31 34.58
N PRO A 78 -10.59 -20.86 35.18
CA PRO A 78 -10.71 -22.07 35.98
C PRO A 78 -11.66 -21.88 37.16
N ASP A 79 -12.33 -22.95 37.55
CA ASP A 79 -13.08 -23.02 38.81
C ASP A 79 -12.16 -22.75 40.00
N THR A 80 -12.72 -22.26 41.10
CA THR A 80 -11.94 -21.87 42.28
C THR A 80 -11.10 -23.01 42.87
N SER A 81 -11.56 -24.26 42.73
CA SER A 81 -10.85 -25.46 43.16
C SER A 81 -9.53 -25.69 42.41
N ALA A 82 -9.42 -25.24 41.16
CA ALA A 82 -8.17 -25.37 40.38
C ALA A 82 -7.01 -24.56 40.97
N PHE A 83 -7.31 -23.59 41.86
CA PHE A 83 -6.31 -22.75 42.54
C PHE A 83 -5.91 -23.31 43.92
N GLU A 84 -6.47 -24.45 44.34
CA GLU A 84 -6.15 -25.04 45.65
C GLU A 84 -4.74 -25.63 45.67
N GLY A 85 -3.90 -25.07 46.54
CA GLY A 85 -2.51 -25.52 46.72
C GLY A 85 -1.60 -25.28 45.52
N VAL A 86 -1.96 -24.39 44.58
CA VAL A 86 -1.08 -24.05 43.46
C VAL A 86 0.16 -23.30 43.95
N ASP A 87 1.33 -23.73 43.48
CA ASP A 87 2.61 -23.07 43.76
C ASP A 87 2.96 -22.04 42.69
N CYS A 88 2.43 -22.15 41.46
CA CYS A 88 2.62 -21.16 40.40
C CYS A 88 1.43 -21.09 39.44
N ILE A 89 1.17 -19.88 38.93
CA ILE A 89 0.20 -19.61 37.88
C ILE A 89 0.91 -19.09 36.63
N VAL A 90 0.62 -19.68 35.48
CA VAL A 90 1.12 -19.27 34.16
C VAL A 90 -0.04 -18.75 33.32
N ILE A 91 0.08 -17.57 32.72
CA ILE A 91 -0.93 -17.02 31.80
C ILE A 91 -0.28 -16.72 30.45
N TYR A 92 -0.81 -17.32 29.39
CA TYR A 92 -0.43 -17.04 28.00
C TYR A 92 -1.66 -16.60 27.23
N SER A 93 -1.76 -15.30 26.94
CA SER A 93 -3.00 -14.70 26.43
C SER A 93 -2.77 -13.39 25.68
N ASP A 94 -3.85 -12.87 25.07
CA ASP A 94 -4.00 -11.44 24.73
C ASP A 94 -4.01 -10.59 26.02
N GLY A 95 -3.77 -9.28 25.87
CA GLY A 95 -3.58 -8.33 26.95
C GLY A 95 -4.65 -7.23 27.00
N GLY A 96 -4.35 -6.16 27.74
CA GLY A 96 -5.23 -5.02 27.95
C GLY A 96 -6.58 -5.46 28.53
N GLY A 97 -7.68 -4.82 28.11
CA GLY A 97 -9.03 -5.13 28.62
C GLY A 97 -9.51 -6.57 28.42
N ARG A 98 -8.78 -7.39 27.66
CA ARG A 98 -9.09 -8.80 27.37
C ARG A 98 -8.28 -9.79 28.22
N HIS A 99 -7.38 -9.29 29.07
CA HIS A 99 -6.50 -10.11 29.87
C HIS A 99 -7.30 -11.00 30.87
N PRO A 100 -7.08 -12.33 30.96
CA PRO A 100 -7.83 -13.23 31.83
C PRO A 100 -7.84 -12.83 33.31
N ALA A 101 -6.69 -12.41 33.83
CA ALA A 101 -6.52 -12.01 35.23
C ALA A 101 -7.31 -10.75 35.64
N ILE A 102 -7.66 -9.86 34.72
CA ILE A 102 -8.27 -8.57 35.07
C ILE A 102 -9.80 -8.55 34.92
N GLN A 103 -10.40 -9.69 34.56
CA GLN A 103 -11.86 -9.79 34.45
C GLN A 103 -12.50 -9.95 35.84
N GLY A 104 -13.64 -9.28 36.08
CA GLY A 104 -14.36 -9.38 37.36
C GLY A 104 -13.48 -9.11 38.58
N ASP A 105 -13.61 -9.94 39.62
CA ASP A 105 -12.83 -9.89 40.86
C ASP A 105 -11.57 -10.79 40.85
N ARG A 106 -11.15 -11.31 39.68
CA ARG A 106 -10.05 -12.27 39.56
C ARG A 106 -8.70 -11.71 40.07
N LEU A 107 -8.47 -10.40 39.98
CA LEU A 107 -7.29 -9.78 40.60
C LEU A 107 -7.25 -9.96 42.12
N LYS A 108 -8.41 -9.86 42.81
CA LYS A 108 -8.47 -10.10 44.27
C LYS A 108 -8.19 -11.56 44.60
N GLN A 109 -8.68 -12.49 43.77
CA GLN A 109 -8.40 -13.92 43.91
C GLN A 109 -6.90 -14.20 43.77
N LEU A 110 -6.28 -13.68 42.70
CA LEU A 110 -4.84 -13.83 42.46
C LEU A 110 -4.03 -13.15 43.56
N ASP A 111 -4.39 -11.94 44.00
CA ASP A 111 -3.66 -11.21 45.06
C ASP A 111 -3.56 -12.03 46.36
N LYS A 112 -4.63 -12.75 46.73
CA LYS A 112 -4.61 -13.68 47.88
C LYS A 112 -3.58 -14.79 47.73
N LEU A 113 -3.39 -15.31 46.52
CA LEU A 113 -2.39 -16.34 46.22
C LEU A 113 -0.99 -15.75 46.20
N MET A 114 -0.81 -14.59 45.56
CA MET A 114 0.49 -13.90 45.50
C MET A 114 1.02 -13.51 46.88
N LYS A 115 0.14 -13.11 47.79
CA LYS A 115 0.47 -12.86 49.20
C LYS A 115 0.98 -14.10 49.94
N LYS A 116 0.50 -15.30 49.56
CA LYS A 116 0.98 -16.59 50.07
C LYS A 116 2.28 -17.09 49.40
N GLY A 117 2.86 -16.30 48.50
CA GLY A 117 4.13 -16.64 47.83
C GLY A 117 3.98 -17.36 46.49
N VAL A 118 2.76 -17.68 46.04
CA VAL A 118 2.49 -18.38 44.76
C VAL A 118 3.12 -17.66 43.57
N GLY A 119 3.86 -18.38 42.72
CA GLY A 119 4.52 -17.84 41.54
C GLY A 119 3.58 -17.26 40.50
N PHE A 120 4.03 -16.24 39.75
CA PHE A 120 3.25 -15.62 38.67
C PHE A 120 4.05 -15.44 37.40
N VAL A 121 3.61 -16.10 36.32
CA VAL A 121 4.27 -16.10 35.02
C VAL A 121 3.32 -15.58 33.95
N THR A 122 3.77 -14.63 33.14
CA THR A 122 3.02 -14.17 31.97
C THR A 122 3.83 -14.25 30.68
N ILE A 123 3.15 -14.65 29.60
CA ILE A 123 3.74 -14.88 28.28
C ILE A 123 3.05 -14.01 27.24
N HIS A 124 3.85 -13.38 26.38
CA HIS A 124 3.45 -12.50 25.29
C HIS A 124 2.62 -11.31 25.79
N TYR A 125 1.48 -11.00 25.17
CA TYR A 125 0.50 -10.02 25.63
C TYR A 125 -0.03 -10.26 27.06
N GLY A 126 0.22 -11.44 27.66
CA GLY A 126 -0.02 -11.67 29.08
C GLY A 126 0.75 -10.68 29.98
N VAL A 127 1.81 -10.04 29.51
CA VAL A 127 2.53 -9.01 30.27
C VAL A 127 1.81 -7.65 30.30
N GLU A 128 0.70 -7.48 29.58
CA GLU A 128 -0.05 -6.23 29.43
C GLU A 128 -1.37 -6.23 30.24
N PRO A 129 -1.37 -5.68 31.47
CA PRO A 129 -2.60 -5.25 32.14
C PRO A 129 -3.10 -3.90 31.57
N THR A 130 -4.23 -3.38 32.06
CA THR A 130 -4.59 -1.97 31.80
C THR A 130 -4.03 -1.07 32.89
N ILE A 131 -3.88 0.23 32.59
CA ILE A 131 -3.39 1.22 33.57
C ILE A 131 -4.36 1.28 34.76
N GLU A 132 -5.66 1.28 34.50
CA GLU A 132 -6.69 1.40 35.52
C GLU A 132 -6.91 0.10 36.32
N LYS A 133 -6.46 -1.05 35.79
CA LYS A 133 -6.74 -2.36 36.38
C LYS A 133 -5.64 -3.38 36.07
N GLY A 134 -4.93 -3.81 37.11
CA GLY A 134 -3.89 -4.84 37.04
C GLY A 134 -2.47 -4.30 36.93
N GLY A 135 -2.25 -3.03 36.53
CA GLY A 135 -0.92 -2.44 36.42
C GLY A 135 -0.12 -2.52 37.73
N ALA A 136 -0.70 -2.04 38.83
CA ALA A 136 -0.05 -2.06 40.14
C ALA A 136 0.14 -3.51 40.65
N GLU A 137 -0.82 -4.39 40.42
CA GLU A 137 -0.73 -5.82 40.76
C GLU A 137 0.43 -6.49 40.03
N PHE A 138 0.55 -6.29 38.72
CA PHE A 138 1.57 -6.96 37.91
C PHE A 138 2.97 -6.48 38.26
N LEU A 139 3.14 -5.18 38.54
CA LEU A 139 4.40 -4.68 39.09
C LEU A 139 4.75 -5.37 40.42
N ARG A 140 3.76 -5.54 41.33
CA ARG A 140 3.98 -6.26 42.59
C ARG A 140 4.18 -7.77 42.43
N TRP A 141 3.62 -8.40 41.40
CA TRP A 141 3.61 -9.86 41.26
C TRP A 141 4.73 -10.41 40.39
N GLN A 142 5.08 -9.69 39.31
CA GLN A 142 6.12 -10.09 38.35
C GLN A 142 7.17 -9.00 38.09
N GLY A 143 7.13 -7.87 38.79
CA GLY A 143 8.21 -6.87 38.76
C GLY A 143 8.21 -5.94 37.56
N GLY A 144 7.45 -6.26 36.51
CA GLY A 144 7.35 -5.44 35.30
C GLY A 144 6.05 -5.66 34.52
N ALA A 145 5.66 -4.68 33.71
CA ALA A 145 4.44 -4.73 32.90
C ALA A 145 4.55 -3.89 31.63
N PHE A 146 3.80 -4.26 30.59
CA PHE A 146 3.59 -3.41 29.42
C PHE A 146 2.64 -2.27 29.81
N GLU A 147 2.99 -1.04 29.45
CA GLU A 147 2.10 0.12 29.62
C GLU A 147 1.88 0.81 28.29
N ILE A 148 0.62 1.08 27.95
CA ILE A 148 0.28 1.75 26.69
C ILE A 148 0.86 3.17 26.64
N ASN A 149 1.41 3.55 25.48
CA ASN A 149 2.15 4.80 25.25
C ASN A 149 3.49 4.91 26.01
N TRP A 150 3.91 3.87 26.73
CA TRP A 150 5.24 3.76 27.35
C TRP A 150 6.05 2.62 26.74
N SER A 151 5.45 1.45 26.61
CA SER A 151 6.04 0.25 26.03
C SER A 151 5.68 0.09 24.56
N VAL A 152 6.44 -0.73 23.83
CA VAL A 152 6.23 -0.98 22.39
C VAL A 152 6.28 -2.46 22.05
N ASN A 153 5.56 -2.88 21.02
CA ASN A 153 5.49 -4.27 20.55
C ASN A 153 5.83 -4.53 19.07
N PRO A 154 7.00 -4.16 18.55
CA PRO A 154 7.35 -4.39 17.15
C PRO A 154 7.70 -5.86 16.89
N HIS A 155 7.59 -6.29 15.63
CA HIS A 155 8.21 -7.54 15.16
C HIS A 155 9.67 -7.30 14.79
N TRP A 156 10.58 -8.06 15.40
CA TRP A 156 12.00 -7.98 15.10
C TRP A 156 12.75 -9.25 15.53
N THR A 157 13.98 -9.40 15.05
CA THR A 157 14.85 -10.50 15.41
C THR A 157 15.75 -10.07 16.57
N ALA A 158 15.40 -10.46 17.79
CA ALA A 158 16.26 -10.25 18.95
C ALA A 158 17.40 -11.28 18.97
N ASN A 159 18.59 -10.83 19.33
CA ASN A 159 19.84 -11.59 19.33
C ASN A 159 20.43 -11.67 20.74
N PHE A 160 19.99 -12.66 21.51
CA PHE A 160 20.36 -12.82 22.92
C PHE A 160 21.75 -13.44 23.04
N LYS A 161 22.78 -12.59 22.97
CA LYS A 161 24.19 -12.98 23.06
C LYS A 161 24.67 -13.20 24.50
N LYS A 162 24.08 -12.47 25.45
CA LYS A 162 24.44 -12.49 26.87
C LYS A 162 23.28 -13.08 27.66
N LEU A 163 23.60 -13.98 28.59
CA LEU A 163 22.65 -14.57 29.52
C LEU A 163 23.21 -14.41 30.93
N PRO A 164 22.45 -13.89 31.91
CA PRO A 164 22.92 -13.77 33.28
C PRO A 164 23.12 -15.15 33.91
N THR A 165 23.93 -15.22 34.97
CA THR A 165 23.97 -16.39 35.84
C THR A 165 22.70 -16.42 36.69
N HIS A 166 21.71 -17.23 36.30
CA HIS A 166 20.44 -17.36 36.98
C HIS A 166 19.86 -18.77 36.76
N PRO A 167 19.11 -19.37 37.68
CA PRO A 167 18.50 -20.70 37.46
C PRO A 167 17.72 -20.80 36.15
N ILE A 168 17.04 -19.73 35.74
CA ILE A 168 16.26 -19.65 34.48
C ILE A 168 17.13 -19.86 33.22
N THR A 169 18.40 -19.46 33.24
CA THR A 169 19.31 -19.57 32.09
C THR A 169 20.12 -20.89 32.10
N SER A 170 19.90 -21.78 33.07
CA SER A 170 20.57 -23.09 33.15
C SER A 170 20.36 -23.90 31.87
N GLY A 171 21.45 -24.30 31.22
CA GLY A 171 21.44 -25.03 29.96
C GLY A 171 20.90 -24.27 28.75
N VAL A 172 20.66 -22.96 28.85
CA VAL A 172 20.24 -22.13 27.71
C VAL A 172 21.50 -21.57 27.04
N ASN A 173 21.65 -21.84 25.74
CA ASN A 173 22.71 -21.25 24.94
C ASN A 173 22.23 -19.93 24.30
N PRO A 174 23.15 -19.00 23.94
CA PRO A 174 22.81 -17.83 23.15
C PRO A 174 21.99 -18.18 21.90
N PHE A 175 20.95 -17.41 21.62
CA PHE A 175 20.03 -17.70 20.52
C PHE A 175 19.45 -16.41 19.92
N LYS A 176 18.87 -16.55 18.73
CA LYS A 176 18.13 -15.50 18.04
C LYS A 176 16.77 -16.02 17.57
N THR A 177 15.73 -15.21 17.68
CA THR A 177 14.40 -15.54 17.15
C THR A 177 13.67 -14.28 16.68
N ASN A 178 12.95 -14.40 15.57
CA ASN A 178 12.06 -13.36 15.06
C ASN A 178 10.68 -13.51 15.69
N ASP A 179 10.27 -12.52 16.47
CA ASP A 179 9.01 -12.53 17.23
C ASP A 179 8.50 -11.09 17.37
N GLU A 180 7.30 -10.91 17.93
CA GLU A 180 6.80 -9.59 18.35
C GLU A 180 7.36 -9.27 19.75
N TRP A 181 8.65 -9.02 19.87
CA TRP A 181 9.29 -8.77 21.18
C TRP A 181 8.96 -7.37 21.71
N TYR A 182 8.46 -7.30 22.95
CA TYR A 182 8.04 -6.03 23.55
C TYR A 182 9.16 -5.47 24.40
N TYR A 183 9.30 -4.15 24.40
CA TYR A 183 10.35 -3.51 25.16
C TYR A 183 9.96 -2.12 25.65
N HIS A 184 10.87 -1.51 26.42
CA HIS A 184 10.61 -0.30 27.19
C HIS A 184 9.48 -0.53 28.21
N MET A 185 9.64 -1.59 29.01
CA MET A 185 8.66 -2.03 29.99
C MET A 185 8.64 -1.09 31.21
N ARG A 186 7.51 -1.04 31.93
CA ARG A 186 7.51 -0.52 33.31
C ARG A 186 8.11 -1.57 34.22
N PHE A 187 8.93 -1.15 35.17
CA PHE A 187 9.45 -1.99 36.24
C PHE A 187 9.15 -1.34 37.59
N VAL A 188 9.17 -2.13 38.65
CA VAL A 188 9.20 -1.60 40.03
C VAL A 188 10.38 -0.64 40.20
N ASP A 189 10.23 0.31 41.12
CA ASP A 189 11.20 1.39 41.30
C ASP A 189 12.62 0.85 41.51
N GLY A 190 13.56 1.38 40.72
CA GLY A 190 14.96 0.96 40.72
C GLY A 190 15.21 -0.49 40.28
N MET A 191 14.22 -1.17 39.67
CA MET A 191 14.28 -2.61 39.35
C MET A 191 14.63 -3.47 40.58
N LYS A 192 14.27 -3.02 41.78
CA LYS A 192 14.61 -3.73 43.03
C LYS A 192 14.01 -5.13 43.00
N GLY A 193 14.86 -6.16 43.09
CA GLY A 193 14.46 -7.58 43.03
C GLY A 193 14.20 -8.10 41.61
N VAL A 194 14.32 -7.28 40.57
CA VAL A 194 14.16 -7.69 39.16
C VAL A 194 15.52 -8.02 38.55
N THR A 195 15.63 -9.20 37.97
CA THR A 195 16.80 -9.63 37.18
C THR A 195 16.43 -9.70 35.70
N PRO A 196 17.01 -8.86 34.82
CA PRO A 196 16.88 -9.01 33.36
C PRO A 196 17.41 -10.37 32.90
N ILE A 197 16.56 -11.17 32.23
CA ILE A 197 16.91 -12.52 31.75
C ILE A 197 17.25 -12.50 30.26
N LEU A 198 16.42 -11.83 29.45
CA LEU A 198 16.66 -11.60 28.03
C LEU A 198 16.62 -10.11 27.76
N PHE A 199 17.66 -9.61 27.11
CA PHE A 199 17.77 -8.24 26.68
C PHE A 199 18.63 -8.16 25.41
N ASP A 200 18.32 -7.19 24.57
CA ASP A 200 19.09 -6.87 23.38
C ASP A 200 18.86 -5.40 23.04
N LEU A 201 19.70 -4.80 22.21
CA LEU A 201 19.49 -3.44 21.70
C LEU A 201 18.58 -3.52 20.47
N PRO A 202 17.33 -3.03 20.53
CA PRO A 202 16.44 -3.08 19.38
C PRO A 202 16.99 -2.23 18.24
N GLY A 203 16.97 -2.77 17.03
CA GLY A 203 17.43 -2.04 15.86
C GLY A 203 16.50 -0.87 15.48
N PRO A 204 16.95 0.10 14.67
CA PRO A 204 16.14 1.25 14.25
C PRO A 204 14.81 0.87 13.59
N GLU A 205 14.73 -0.32 12.96
CA GLU A 205 13.52 -0.87 12.36
C GLU A 205 12.38 -1.06 13.37
N THR A 206 12.71 -1.30 14.64
CA THR A 206 11.73 -1.47 15.71
C THR A 206 11.01 -0.16 16.07
N LEU A 207 11.60 0.98 15.71
CA LEU A 207 11.07 2.33 15.91
C LEU A 207 10.31 2.87 14.69
N ALA A 208 10.18 2.10 13.61
CA ALA A 208 9.55 2.53 12.36
C ALA A 208 8.05 2.82 12.51
N ARG A 209 7.38 2.16 13.46
CA ARG A 209 5.97 2.43 13.76
C ARG A 209 5.83 3.78 14.46
N LYS A 210 4.82 4.55 14.05
CA LYS A 210 4.53 5.89 14.57
C LYS A 210 4.13 5.87 16.03
N ASP A 211 4.11 7.04 16.66
CA ASP A 211 3.83 7.08 18.09
C ASP A 211 2.38 6.67 18.40
N GLY A 212 2.18 5.85 19.42
CA GLY A 212 0.85 5.34 19.77
C GLY A 212 0.83 4.37 20.94
N PRO A 213 -0.36 3.82 21.28
CA PRO A 213 -0.57 3.01 22.48
C PRO A 213 0.33 1.78 22.58
N HIS A 214 0.63 1.11 21.47
CA HIS A 214 1.51 -0.07 21.47
C HIS A 214 2.70 0.08 20.50
N SER A 215 2.76 1.19 19.79
CA SER A 215 3.79 1.52 18.79
C SER A 215 4.79 2.52 19.37
N GLY A 216 5.60 3.21 18.56
CA GLY A 216 6.65 4.10 19.08
C GLY A 216 6.15 5.11 20.13
N ASN A 217 7.07 5.70 20.89
CA ASN A 217 6.79 6.89 21.70
C ASN A 217 8.11 7.63 22.00
N PRO A 218 8.05 8.88 22.48
CA PRO A 218 9.25 9.68 22.72
C PRO A 218 10.22 9.05 23.73
N HIS A 219 9.70 8.33 24.74
CA HIS A 219 10.54 7.69 25.76
C HIS A 219 11.36 6.55 25.15
N VAL A 220 10.71 5.69 24.37
CA VAL A 220 11.34 4.55 23.69
C VAL A 220 12.38 5.02 22.71
N ARG A 221 12.04 6.00 21.87
CA ARG A 221 12.97 6.56 20.88
C ARG A 221 14.20 7.14 21.57
N LYS A 222 14.02 7.88 22.67
CA LYS A 222 15.13 8.40 23.48
C LYS A 222 15.99 7.28 24.06
N SER A 223 15.36 6.21 24.56
CA SER A 223 16.06 5.06 25.17
C SER A 223 16.90 4.28 24.15
N VAL A 224 16.32 3.94 23.00
CA VAL A 224 16.99 3.20 21.92
C VAL A 224 18.05 4.07 21.24
N ALA A 225 17.78 5.36 21.00
CA ALA A 225 18.78 6.29 20.44
C ALA A 225 19.99 6.48 21.36
N ALA A 226 19.80 6.35 22.68
CA ALA A 226 20.89 6.35 23.66
C ALA A 226 21.64 5.01 23.74
N GLY A 227 21.35 4.05 22.86
CA GLY A 227 22.01 2.75 22.82
C GLY A 227 21.69 1.84 24.02
N LYS A 228 20.58 2.09 24.73
CA LYS A 228 20.23 1.30 25.92
C LYS A 228 19.66 -0.05 25.50
N GLU A 229 20.32 -1.14 25.91
CA GLU A 229 19.77 -2.49 25.81
C GLU A 229 18.40 -2.56 26.52
N GLN A 230 17.44 -3.26 25.93
CA GLN A 230 16.08 -3.33 26.45
C GLN A 230 15.76 -4.75 26.93
N THR A 231 15.19 -4.84 28.12
CA THR A 231 14.76 -6.11 28.71
C THR A 231 13.41 -6.57 28.13
N VAL A 232 13.39 -7.80 27.60
CA VAL A 232 12.23 -8.46 26.97
C VAL A 232 11.81 -9.75 27.70
N ALA A 233 12.62 -10.22 28.65
CA ALA A 233 12.22 -11.19 29.66
C ALA A 233 12.94 -10.92 30.98
N TRP A 234 12.28 -11.11 32.11
CA TRP A 234 12.83 -10.78 33.43
C TRP A 234 12.28 -11.68 34.53
N ALA A 235 13.10 -11.94 35.55
CA ALA A 235 12.74 -12.61 36.78
C ALA A 235 12.50 -11.57 37.88
N TYR A 236 11.63 -11.88 38.84
CA TYR A 236 11.35 -11.02 39.99
C TYR A 236 11.27 -11.82 41.27
N ASP A 237 12.19 -11.58 42.20
CA ASP A 237 12.17 -12.09 43.56
C ASP A 237 11.39 -11.11 44.44
N ARG A 238 10.22 -11.53 44.90
CA ARG A 238 9.35 -10.69 45.72
C ARG A 238 9.85 -10.66 47.16
N PRO A 239 9.64 -9.54 47.88
CA PRO A 239 10.00 -9.45 49.30
C PRO A 239 9.37 -10.53 50.20
N ASN A 240 8.24 -11.11 49.80
CA ASN A 240 7.58 -12.18 50.56
C ASN A 240 8.08 -13.60 50.20
N GLY A 241 9.19 -13.72 49.47
CA GLY A 241 9.76 -15.00 49.05
C GLY A 241 9.10 -15.64 47.83
N GLY A 242 8.02 -15.05 47.31
CA GLY A 242 7.40 -15.50 46.06
C GLY A 242 8.15 -15.03 44.80
N ARG A 243 7.91 -15.67 43.67
CA ARG A 243 8.65 -15.42 42.42
C ARG A 243 7.74 -15.02 41.27
N GLY A 244 8.24 -14.19 40.36
CA GLY A 244 7.50 -13.80 39.16
C GLY A 244 8.37 -13.76 37.91
N PHE A 245 7.77 -13.95 36.75
CA PHE A 245 8.47 -13.93 35.46
C PHE A 245 7.59 -13.32 34.36
N GLY A 246 8.14 -12.35 33.64
CA GLY A 246 7.52 -11.80 32.43
C GLY A 246 8.33 -12.16 31.19
N PHE A 247 7.65 -12.60 30.13
CA PHE A 247 8.26 -12.96 28.86
C PHE A 247 7.43 -12.43 27.70
N THR A 248 7.99 -11.57 26.85
CA THR A 248 7.21 -10.86 25.82
C THR A 248 7.08 -11.64 24.51
N GLY A 249 7.90 -12.67 24.31
CA GLY A 249 7.86 -13.51 23.10
C GLY A 249 6.67 -14.47 23.08
N GLY A 250 6.53 -15.21 21.98
CA GLY A 250 5.40 -16.14 21.78
C GLY A 250 4.28 -15.57 20.90
N HIS A 251 4.55 -14.56 20.07
CA HIS A 251 3.62 -14.21 19.00
C HIS A 251 3.60 -15.33 17.96
N ASN A 252 4.79 -15.72 17.48
CA ASN A 252 4.98 -16.76 16.48
C ASN A 252 5.08 -18.14 17.16
N HIS A 253 4.05 -18.97 17.00
CA HIS A 253 3.98 -20.29 17.64
C HIS A 253 5.15 -21.20 17.23
N MET A 254 5.69 -21.03 16.02
CA MET A 254 6.81 -21.83 15.53
C MET A 254 8.10 -21.61 16.33
N ASN A 255 8.23 -20.49 17.05
CA ASN A 255 9.40 -20.23 17.89
C ASN A 255 9.52 -21.20 19.07
N TRP A 256 8.44 -21.90 19.46
CA TRP A 256 8.54 -22.99 20.44
C TRP A 256 9.35 -24.19 19.95
N GLY A 257 9.62 -24.29 18.64
CA GLY A 257 10.58 -25.23 18.08
C GLY A 257 12.04 -24.90 18.44
N ASN A 258 12.36 -23.63 18.74
CA ASN A 258 13.68 -23.24 19.22
C ASN A 258 13.89 -23.76 20.65
N GLU A 259 14.84 -24.69 20.79
CA GLU A 259 15.15 -25.36 22.06
C GLU A 259 15.54 -24.37 23.18
N ASN A 260 16.37 -23.37 22.88
CA ASN A 260 16.86 -22.43 23.89
C ASN A 260 15.73 -21.50 24.40
N GLN A 261 14.89 -20.99 23.49
CA GLN A 261 13.72 -20.18 23.88
C GLN A 261 12.75 -21.00 24.74
N ARG A 262 12.46 -22.24 24.32
CA ARG A 262 11.56 -23.13 25.05
C ARG A 262 12.12 -23.52 26.42
N ARG A 263 13.38 -23.96 26.49
CA ARG A 263 14.06 -24.34 27.75
C ARG A 263 14.06 -23.19 28.74
N LEU A 264 14.31 -21.96 28.28
CA LEU A 264 14.27 -20.77 29.14
C LEU A 264 12.90 -20.56 29.79
N VAL A 265 11.81 -20.68 29.03
CA VAL A 265 10.45 -20.53 29.58
C VAL A 265 10.09 -21.69 30.52
N LEU A 266 10.49 -22.92 30.21
CA LEU A 266 10.28 -24.08 31.11
C LEU A 266 11.04 -23.92 32.43
N ASN A 267 12.32 -23.50 32.36
CA ASN A 267 13.12 -23.20 33.55
C ASN A 267 12.46 -22.10 34.39
N ALA A 268 11.90 -21.07 33.76
CA ALA A 268 11.20 -19.98 34.44
C ALA A 268 9.93 -20.46 35.18
N ILE A 269 9.16 -21.36 34.58
CA ILE A 269 7.96 -21.93 35.22
C ILE A 269 8.36 -22.75 36.46
N VAL A 270 9.34 -23.64 36.33
CA VAL A 270 9.85 -24.46 37.46
C VAL A 270 10.43 -23.59 38.57
N TRP A 271 11.23 -22.58 38.21
CA TRP A 271 11.79 -21.64 39.15
C TRP A 271 10.71 -20.82 39.87
N ALA A 272 9.71 -20.31 39.14
CA ALA A 272 8.63 -19.51 39.72
C ALA A 272 7.75 -20.34 40.67
N ALA A 273 7.62 -21.64 40.45
CA ALA A 273 6.96 -22.59 41.35
C ALA A 273 7.76 -22.90 42.63
N GLY A 274 8.98 -22.37 42.77
CA GLY A 274 9.84 -22.59 43.93
C GLY A 274 10.67 -23.88 43.87
N ALA A 275 10.63 -24.62 42.76
CA ALA A 275 11.46 -25.81 42.56
C ALA A 275 12.87 -25.45 42.06
N ASN A 276 13.81 -26.38 42.26
CA ASN A 276 15.20 -26.23 41.81
C ASN A 276 15.31 -26.57 40.32
N VAL A 277 15.74 -25.60 39.51
CA VAL A 277 16.02 -25.85 38.09
C VAL A 277 17.33 -26.67 37.98
N PRO A 278 17.34 -27.80 37.26
CA PRO A 278 18.55 -28.59 37.05
C PRO A 278 19.66 -27.76 36.36
N LYS A 279 20.94 -28.07 36.65
CA LYS A 279 22.09 -27.36 36.04
C LYS A 279 22.07 -27.36 34.51
N GLY A 280 21.56 -28.42 33.88
CA GLY A 280 21.39 -28.53 32.43
C GLY A 280 20.10 -27.92 31.88
N GLY A 281 19.24 -27.36 32.73
CA GLY A 281 17.90 -26.91 32.38
C GLY A 281 16.92 -28.05 32.07
N ILE A 282 15.64 -27.69 31.90
CA ILE A 282 14.58 -28.64 31.56
C ILE A 282 14.77 -29.16 30.13
N GLN A 283 14.86 -30.48 29.99
CA GLN A 283 15.03 -31.15 28.70
C GLN A 283 13.67 -31.47 28.08
N SER A 284 13.48 -31.14 26.80
CA SER A 284 12.24 -31.46 26.08
C SER A 284 12.50 -31.57 24.59
N LYS A 285 11.76 -32.47 23.93
CA LYS A 285 11.77 -32.65 22.48
C LYS A 285 10.46 -32.16 21.90
N VAL A 286 10.56 -31.28 20.90
CA VAL A 286 9.42 -30.78 20.13
C VAL A 286 9.67 -31.10 18.66
N THR A 287 8.70 -31.76 18.04
CA THR A 287 8.69 -32.05 16.60
C THR A 287 7.75 -31.10 15.87
N GLU A 288 7.88 -30.99 14.56
CA GLU A 288 6.94 -30.22 13.74
C GLU A 288 5.49 -30.70 13.91
N LYS A 289 5.28 -32.02 14.00
CA LYS A 289 3.95 -32.61 14.29
C LYS A 289 3.36 -32.08 15.60
N MET A 290 4.20 -31.87 16.62
CA MET A 290 3.75 -31.31 17.90
C MET A 290 3.45 -29.81 17.82
N LEU A 291 4.22 -29.04 17.04
CA LEU A 291 3.95 -27.62 16.79
C LEU A 291 2.67 -27.39 15.99
N MET A 292 2.30 -28.34 15.15
CA MET A 292 1.06 -28.28 14.36
C MET A 292 -0.14 -28.93 15.08
N ALA A 293 0.09 -29.57 16.22
CA ALA A 293 -0.98 -30.18 17.00
C ALA A 293 -1.72 -29.11 17.82
N ASN A 294 -3.03 -29.30 17.98
CA ASN A 294 -3.88 -28.50 18.87
C ASN A 294 -3.91 -26.99 18.58
N LEU A 295 -3.54 -26.57 17.36
CA LEU A 295 -3.68 -25.17 16.92
C LEU A 295 -5.08 -24.65 17.24
N ASP A 296 -5.17 -23.42 17.72
CA ASP A 296 -6.41 -22.85 18.20
C ASP A 296 -7.43 -22.83 17.04
N LYS A 297 -8.68 -23.22 17.35
CA LYS A 297 -9.77 -23.21 16.36
C LYS A 297 -10.14 -21.77 15.98
N LYS A 298 -9.48 -21.25 14.94
CA LYS A 298 -9.67 -19.89 14.42
C LYS A 298 -10.70 -19.93 13.29
N GLN A 299 -11.93 -19.50 13.56
CA GLN A 299 -12.94 -19.35 12.51
C GLN A 299 -12.46 -18.40 11.40
N ALA A 300 -12.75 -18.77 10.14
CA ALA A 300 -12.68 -17.86 9.01
C ALA A 300 -13.52 -16.60 9.34
N ARG A 301 -12.94 -15.43 9.09
CA ARG A 301 -13.51 -14.17 9.53
C ARG A 301 -14.81 -13.88 8.75
N LYS A 302 -15.97 -14.22 9.32
CA LYS A 302 -17.27 -13.70 8.83
C LYS A 302 -17.24 -12.16 8.87
N PRO A 303 -17.86 -11.46 7.90
CA PRO A 303 -17.98 -10.00 7.95
C PRO A 303 -18.68 -9.63 9.26
N ARG A 304 -18.06 -8.78 10.09
CA ARG A 304 -18.68 -8.41 11.37
C ARG A 304 -19.87 -7.48 11.13
N PRO A 305 -21.05 -7.77 11.70
CA PRO A 305 -22.14 -6.81 11.83
C PRO A 305 -21.70 -5.66 12.74
N ARG A 306 -22.17 -4.44 12.44
CA ARG A 306 -21.98 -3.27 13.29
C ARG A 306 -22.81 -3.44 14.57
N SER A 307 -22.18 -3.54 15.74
CA SER A 307 -22.89 -3.40 17.01
C SER A 307 -22.34 -2.24 17.84
N ASN A 308 -23.30 -1.49 18.36
CA ASN A 308 -23.15 -0.32 19.22
C ASN A 308 -22.35 -0.64 20.49
N ARG A 309 -21.42 0.24 20.87
CA ARG A 309 -21.02 0.36 22.28
C ARG A 309 -20.91 1.82 22.71
N LYS A 310 -21.51 2.05 23.88
CA LYS A 310 -21.85 3.30 24.55
C LYS A 310 -20.63 4.19 24.83
N LYS A 311 -20.85 5.51 24.81
CA LYS A 311 -19.94 6.58 25.25
C LYS A 311 -19.81 6.64 26.77
N LYS A 312 -18.60 6.95 27.26
CA LYS A 312 -18.20 8.03 28.23
C LYS A 312 -16.94 7.61 29.03
N PRO A 313 -16.19 8.54 29.67
CA PRO A 313 -16.10 10.00 29.55
C PRO A 313 -14.67 10.50 29.20
N ALA A 314 -14.57 11.76 28.78
CA ALA A 314 -13.32 12.42 28.42
C ALA A 314 -12.66 13.11 29.63
N LEU A 315 -11.33 12.98 29.75
CA LEU A 315 -10.49 13.86 30.57
C LEU A 315 -9.82 14.91 29.68
N LYS A 316 -10.01 16.17 30.07
CA LYS A 316 -9.57 17.41 29.42
C LYS A 316 -8.07 17.68 29.68
N LYS A 317 -7.41 18.37 28.75
CA LYS A 317 -6.72 19.67 28.94
C LYS A 317 -6.12 20.16 27.61
N THR A 318 -6.72 21.19 27.02
CA THR A 318 -6.31 22.63 26.98
C THR A 318 -5.34 22.96 25.84
N GLU A 319 -5.92 23.22 24.67
CA GLU A 319 -5.38 24.19 23.70
C GLU A 319 -6.17 25.49 23.85
N GLN A 320 -5.45 26.62 23.82
CA GLN A 320 -6.03 27.96 23.91
C GLN A 320 -6.95 28.22 22.72
N ALA A 321 -8.23 28.46 23.02
CA ALA A 321 -9.28 28.67 22.04
C ALA A 321 -9.43 30.16 21.68
N LYS A 322 -9.61 30.44 20.37
CA LYS A 322 -10.28 31.67 19.93
C LYS A 322 -11.70 31.73 20.54
N PRO A 323 -12.21 32.92 20.90
CA PRO A 323 -13.43 33.06 21.68
C PRO A 323 -14.64 32.43 20.97
N LYS A 324 -15.26 31.45 21.63
CA LYS A 324 -16.36 30.64 21.12
C LYS A 324 -17.69 31.33 21.45
N ILE A 325 -18.41 31.82 20.44
CA ILE A 325 -19.76 32.39 20.63
C ILE A 325 -20.68 31.25 21.07
N THR A 326 -21.24 31.36 22.28
CA THR A 326 -22.10 30.35 22.92
C THR A 326 -23.56 30.84 22.85
N PRO A 327 -24.54 29.98 22.54
CA PRO A 327 -25.94 30.39 22.58
C PRO A 327 -26.37 30.76 24.00
N GLU A 328 -27.25 31.75 24.10
CA GLU A 328 -27.92 32.10 25.37
C GLU A 328 -28.89 31.00 25.81
N PHE A 329 -29.36 30.18 24.86
CA PHE A 329 -30.17 29.00 25.13
C PHE A 329 -29.97 27.94 24.04
N SER A 330 -29.96 26.65 24.42
CA SER A 330 -30.04 25.53 23.48
C SER A 330 -30.89 24.39 24.05
N SER A 331 -31.83 23.88 23.28
CA SER A 331 -32.74 22.82 23.73
C SER A 331 -32.12 21.41 23.64
N PRO A 332 -32.65 20.44 24.41
CA PRO A 332 -32.60 19.03 24.03
C PRO A 332 -33.23 18.81 22.63
N VAL A 333 -33.01 17.64 22.03
CA VAL A 333 -33.71 17.29 20.79
C VAL A 333 -35.20 17.17 21.08
N VAL A 334 -36.01 17.87 20.30
CA VAL A 334 -37.46 17.76 20.30
C VAL A 334 -37.84 16.74 19.23
N THR A 335 -38.58 15.70 19.61
CA THR A 335 -39.05 14.63 18.72
C THR A 335 -40.55 14.41 18.93
N SER A 336 -41.18 13.61 18.08
CA SER A 336 -42.56 13.12 18.30
C SER A 336 -42.77 12.40 19.65
N ARG A 337 -41.69 11.98 20.32
CA ARG A 337 -41.74 11.39 21.68
C ARG A 337 -41.59 12.41 22.81
N THR A 338 -41.26 13.66 22.49
CA THR A 338 -41.16 14.73 23.49
C THR A 338 -42.58 15.07 23.96
N LYS A 339 -42.81 15.09 25.27
CA LYS A 339 -44.14 15.35 25.86
C LYS A 339 -44.73 16.65 25.29
N GLY A 340 -45.89 16.57 24.65
CA GLY A 340 -46.57 17.71 24.02
C GLY A 340 -45.83 18.30 22.81
N HIS A 341 -44.93 17.52 22.18
CA HIS A 341 -44.11 17.89 21.01
C HIS A 341 -43.33 19.21 21.16
N SER A 342 -43.06 19.64 22.39
CA SER A 342 -42.51 20.97 22.64
C SER A 342 -41.64 21.05 23.89
N VAL A 343 -40.83 22.10 23.96
CA VAL A 343 -39.96 22.43 25.10
C VAL A 343 -40.04 23.93 25.40
N PRO A 344 -39.97 24.34 26.67
CA PRO A 344 -39.87 25.75 27.02
C PRO A 344 -38.50 26.29 26.62
N VAL A 345 -38.50 27.45 25.97
CA VAL A 345 -37.30 28.22 25.64
C VAL A 345 -37.29 29.47 26.49
N ARG A 346 -36.17 29.74 27.17
CA ARG A 346 -35.93 30.99 27.90
C ARG A 346 -34.46 31.37 27.77
N ALA A 347 -34.20 32.57 27.28
CA ALA A 347 -32.85 33.10 27.05
C ALA A 347 -32.75 34.53 27.61
N THR A 348 -31.61 34.90 28.19
CA THR A 348 -31.36 36.30 28.52
C THR A 348 -30.95 37.05 27.26
N ILE A 349 -31.47 38.26 27.08
CA ILE A 349 -31.18 39.14 25.94
C ILE A 349 -30.85 40.57 26.39
N PHE A 350 -30.51 40.73 27.68
CA PHE A 350 -30.23 42.02 28.27
C PHE A 350 -29.06 42.71 27.57
N GLY A 351 -29.30 43.92 27.04
CA GLY A 351 -28.31 44.70 26.29
C GLY A 351 -27.97 44.17 24.90
N ALA A 352 -28.70 43.18 24.37
CA ALA A 352 -28.48 42.65 23.03
C ALA A 352 -28.89 43.68 21.96
N LYS A 353 -28.12 43.82 20.88
CA LYS A 353 -28.52 44.66 19.73
C LYS A 353 -29.33 43.88 18.69
N GLU A 354 -29.13 42.56 18.66
CA GLU A 354 -29.73 41.65 17.70
C GLU A 354 -30.10 40.35 18.40
N LEU A 355 -31.15 39.70 17.91
CA LEU A 355 -31.64 38.42 18.40
C LEU A 355 -31.68 37.43 17.23
N TYR A 356 -31.08 36.26 17.44
CA TYR A 356 -31.00 35.18 16.45
C TYR A 356 -31.72 33.95 16.99
N LEU A 357 -32.80 33.55 16.31
CA LEU A 357 -33.54 32.33 16.58
C LEU A 357 -33.14 31.27 15.56
N VAL A 358 -32.56 30.16 16.02
CA VAL A 358 -32.01 29.11 15.15
C VAL A 358 -32.68 27.77 15.43
N VAL A 359 -33.15 27.11 14.37
CA VAL A 359 -33.62 25.71 14.42
C VAL A 359 -32.68 24.84 13.59
N THR A 360 -32.23 23.71 14.14
CA THR A 360 -31.36 22.75 13.43
C THR A 360 -31.90 21.33 13.51
N ASP A 361 -31.53 20.47 12.55
CA ASP A 361 -31.80 19.01 12.61
C ASP A 361 -31.30 18.42 13.94
N GLY A 362 -32.17 17.64 14.59
CA GLY A 362 -31.90 16.92 15.83
C GLY A 362 -30.96 15.73 15.65
N GLY A 363 -30.70 15.34 14.40
CA GLY A 363 -29.59 14.49 13.98
C GLY A 363 -30.02 13.25 13.21
N ASN A 364 -31.16 13.27 12.53
CA ASN A 364 -31.63 12.17 11.71
C ASN A 364 -31.98 12.59 10.26
N GLY A 365 -31.52 13.77 9.86
CA GLY A 365 -31.89 14.38 8.58
C GLY A 365 -33.19 15.16 8.71
N PHE A 366 -33.34 16.21 7.90
CA PHE A 366 -34.39 17.21 8.10
C PHE A 366 -35.73 16.88 7.44
N SER A 367 -36.01 15.61 7.15
CA SER A 367 -37.28 15.22 6.51
C SER A 367 -38.44 15.43 7.49
N CYS A 368 -39.43 16.23 7.09
CA CYS A 368 -40.60 16.57 7.90
C CYS A 368 -40.27 17.38 9.19
N ASP A 369 -39.10 18.03 9.26
CA ASP A 369 -38.64 18.85 10.39
C ASP A 369 -39.24 20.25 10.41
N TRP A 370 -40.57 20.30 10.48
CA TRP A 370 -41.30 21.54 10.61
C TRP A 370 -41.34 21.93 12.08
N ALA A 371 -41.03 23.18 12.36
CA ALA A 371 -40.81 23.68 13.69
C ALA A 371 -41.46 25.03 13.90
N ASP A 372 -41.97 25.24 15.10
CA ASP A 372 -42.60 26.47 15.53
C ASP A 372 -41.83 27.09 16.70
N TRP A 373 -41.59 28.39 16.59
CA TRP A 373 -41.42 29.25 17.76
C TRP A 373 -42.83 29.68 18.18
N ALA A 374 -43.47 28.93 19.07
CA ALA A 374 -44.81 29.20 19.56
C ALA A 374 -44.77 30.23 20.71
N GLU A 375 -45.65 31.23 20.63
CA GLU A 375 -45.75 32.38 21.53
C GLU A 375 -44.41 33.11 21.85
N PRO A 376 -43.56 33.44 20.85
CA PRO A 376 -42.27 34.04 21.09
C PRO A 376 -42.46 35.46 21.67
N THR A 377 -41.94 35.70 22.86
CA THR A 377 -42.23 36.88 23.68
C THR A 377 -40.94 37.48 24.23
N LEU A 378 -40.79 38.80 24.12
CA LEU A 378 -39.75 39.59 24.77
C LEU A 378 -40.29 40.13 26.10
N ILE A 379 -39.50 40.07 27.17
CA ILE A 379 -39.87 40.56 28.51
C ILE A 379 -38.87 41.63 28.92
N SER A 380 -39.36 42.84 29.24
CA SER A 380 -38.54 43.94 29.75
C SER A 380 -37.99 43.68 31.15
N SER A 381 -36.99 44.46 31.56
CA SER A 381 -36.48 44.50 32.94
C SER A 381 -37.56 44.87 33.96
N PHE A 382 -38.67 45.48 33.52
CA PHE A 382 -39.83 45.82 34.34
C PHE A 382 -40.98 44.79 34.21
N GLY A 383 -40.76 43.66 33.53
CA GLY A 383 -41.76 42.59 33.39
C GLY A 383 -42.81 42.78 32.30
N VAL A 384 -42.71 43.85 31.50
CA VAL A 384 -43.64 44.10 30.37
C VAL A 384 -43.36 43.11 29.26
N LYS A 385 -44.42 42.44 28.75
CA LYS A 385 -44.34 41.43 27.69
C LYS A 385 -44.69 42.04 26.33
N THR A 386 -43.86 41.76 25.33
CA THR A 386 -44.06 42.16 23.92
C THR A 386 -44.01 40.92 23.04
N LYS A 387 -45.00 40.71 22.16
CA LYS A 387 -44.96 39.59 21.21
C LYS A 387 -43.85 39.87 20.20
N LEU A 388 -42.95 38.91 19.99
CA LEU A 388 -41.87 39.06 19.02
C LEU A 388 -42.41 39.18 17.58
N THR A 389 -43.59 38.60 17.32
CA THR A 389 -44.29 38.68 16.04
C THR A 389 -44.79 40.08 15.69
N ASP A 390 -44.84 41.00 16.65
CA ASP A 390 -45.20 42.40 16.41
C ASP A 390 -43.99 43.23 15.95
N LEU A 391 -42.79 42.64 15.98
CA LEU A 391 -41.57 43.20 15.39
C LEU A 391 -41.33 42.60 14.01
N GLU A 392 -40.78 43.40 13.11
CA GLU A 392 -40.30 42.90 11.83
C GLU A 392 -38.90 42.32 11.98
N TRP A 393 -38.68 41.10 11.48
CA TRP A 393 -37.33 40.54 11.41
C TRP A 393 -36.49 41.26 10.35
N SER A 394 -35.18 41.30 10.54
CA SER A 394 -34.26 41.81 9.51
C SER A 394 -33.93 40.77 8.45
N SER A 395 -33.98 39.47 8.79
CA SER A 395 -33.80 38.39 7.82
C SER A 395 -34.35 37.07 8.36
N ALA A 396 -34.88 36.22 7.49
CA ALA A 396 -35.32 34.88 7.84
C ALA A 396 -34.99 33.88 6.71
N THR A 397 -34.38 32.75 7.06
CA THR A 397 -34.00 31.70 6.11
C THR A 397 -34.38 30.33 6.65
N SER A 398 -34.79 29.41 5.79
CA SER A 398 -35.02 27.99 6.10
C SER A 398 -34.58 27.11 4.93
N ASP A 399 -34.08 25.90 5.20
CA ASP A 399 -33.64 24.96 4.15
C ASP A 399 -34.79 24.43 3.27
N TRP A 400 -36.01 24.39 3.81
CA TRP A 400 -37.22 24.01 3.06
C TRP A 400 -38.39 24.90 3.49
N GLY A 401 -39.32 25.18 2.56
CA GLY A 401 -40.45 26.09 2.82
C GLY A 401 -40.02 27.54 3.06
N LYS A 402 -40.90 28.35 3.66
CA LYS A 402 -40.60 29.74 4.05
C LYS A 402 -40.87 29.95 5.53
N VAL A 403 -40.05 30.76 6.19
CA VAL A 403 -40.36 31.27 7.52
C VAL A 403 -41.54 32.23 7.45
N ARG A 404 -42.55 32.04 8.31
CA ARG A 404 -43.79 32.84 8.30
C ARG A 404 -44.25 33.18 9.71
N VAL A 405 -44.78 34.39 9.90
CA VAL A 405 -45.53 34.75 11.11
C VAL A 405 -46.96 34.20 10.98
N GLY A 406 -47.46 33.57 12.05
CA GLY A 406 -48.85 33.08 12.14
C GLY A 406 -49.18 31.87 11.25
N LYS A 407 -48.22 31.38 10.46
CA LYS A 407 -48.37 30.22 9.58
C LYS A 407 -47.16 29.30 9.66
N ASN A 408 -47.35 28.02 9.40
CA ASN A 408 -46.27 27.05 9.35
C ASN A 408 -45.45 27.16 8.05
N ALA A 409 -44.38 26.38 7.93
CA ALA A 409 -43.43 26.44 6.80
C ALA A 409 -44.08 26.25 5.42
N GLY A 410 -45.18 25.50 5.36
CA GLY A 410 -45.99 25.21 4.17
C GLY A 410 -47.21 26.10 3.97
N ASN A 411 -47.31 27.24 4.67
CA ASN A 411 -48.42 28.21 4.56
C ASN A 411 -49.78 27.74 5.14
N GLY A 412 -49.78 26.69 5.96
CA GLY A 412 -50.92 26.24 6.76
C GLY A 412 -50.96 26.87 8.17
N PRO A 413 -51.99 26.55 8.98
CA PRO A 413 -52.10 27.05 10.36
C PRO A 413 -51.02 26.44 11.27
N LEU A 414 -50.51 27.24 12.21
CA LEU A 414 -49.58 26.76 13.26
C LEU A 414 -50.32 25.84 14.23
N LYS A 415 -49.89 24.59 14.33
CA LYS A 415 -50.49 23.61 15.23
C LYS A 415 -49.41 22.75 15.87
N VAL A 416 -49.50 22.58 17.18
CA VAL A 416 -48.59 21.74 17.95
C VAL A 416 -49.39 20.69 18.69
N HIS A 417 -49.09 19.41 18.40
CA HIS A 417 -49.75 18.26 19.02
C HIS A 417 -51.29 18.35 18.95
N GLY A 418 -51.79 18.72 17.76
CA GLY A 418 -53.21 18.85 17.43
C GLY A 418 -53.89 20.13 17.93
N LYS A 419 -53.18 21.00 18.67
CA LYS A 419 -53.72 22.25 19.22
C LYS A 419 -53.23 23.46 18.43
N PRO A 420 -54.09 24.46 18.15
CA PRO A 420 -53.66 25.68 17.48
C PRO A 420 -52.68 26.46 18.36
N VAL A 421 -51.71 27.12 17.71
CA VAL A 421 -50.83 28.09 18.36
C VAL A 421 -51.41 29.49 18.16
N GLU A 422 -51.60 30.23 19.25
CA GLU A 422 -52.27 31.55 19.24
C GLU A 422 -51.53 32.55 18.34
N PHE A 423 -50.22 32.63 18.48
CA PHE A 423 -49.32 33.40 17.62
C PHE A 423 -47.93 32.77 17.65
N GLY A 424 -47.19 32.84 16.56
CA GLY A 424 -45.89 32.20 16.47
C GLY A 424 -45.21 32.42 15.13
N ILE A 425 -44.03 31.82 15.01
CA ILE A 425 -43.22 31.84 13.79
C ILE A 425 -42.99 30.41 13.36
N GLY A 426 -43.56 30.03 12.22
CA GLY A 426 -43.38 28.71 11.63
C GLY A 426 -42.16 28.66 10.72
N THR A 427 -41.43 27.55 10.79
CA THR A 427 -40.18 27.35 10.05
C THR A 427 -39.89 25.87 9.80
N HIS A 428 -38.77 25.58 9.15
CA HIS A 428 -38.27 24.25 8.88
C HIS A 428 -36.78 24.19 9.22
N ALA A 429 -36.28 23.09 9.79
CA ALA A 429 -34.84 22.94 10.03
C ALA A 429 -34.05 22.78 8.70
N ASN A 430 -32.91 23.40 8.46
CA ASN A 430 -32.18 24.34 9.29
C ASN A 430 -32.63 25.77 8.98
N SER A 431 -32.93 26.55 10.01
CA SER A 431 -33.42 27.91 9.85
C SER A 431 -32.81 28.88 10.84
N VAL A 432 -32.77 30.15 10.41
CA VAL A 432 -32.30 31.29 11.19
C VAL A 432 -33.26 32.45 10.96
N VAL A 433 -33.77 33.03 12.04
CA VAL A 433 -34.57 34.26 12.05
C VAL A 433 -33.82 35.31 12.86
N THR A 434 -33.56 36.46 12.26
CA THR A 434 -32.76 37.54 12.86
C THR A 434 -33.62 38.76 13.07
N TYR A 435 -33.60 39.31 14.28
CA TYR A 435 -34.23 40.58 14.62
C TYR A 435 -33.17 41.59 15.03
N LYS A 436 -33.33 42.83 14.58
CA LYS A 436 -32.66 43.99 15.18
C LYS A 436 -33.55 44.49 16.30
N LEU A 437 -33.04 44.55 17.52
CA LEU A 437 -33.82 45.03 18.65
C LEU A 437 -33.84 46.58 18.67
N PRO A 438 -34.93 47.22 19.11
CA PRO A 438 -35.03 48.69 19.14
C PRO A 438 -33.88 49.34 19.92
N LYS A 439 -33.31 50.44 19.41
CA LYS A 439 -32.25 51.16 20.13
C LYS A 439 -32.74 51.57 21.53
N ASN A 440 -31.93 51.32 22.56
CA ASN A 440 -32.23 51.61 23.97
C ASN A 440 -33.43 50.84 24.57
N HIS A 441 -33.81 49.69 23.99
CA HIS A 441 -34.80 48.82 24.62
C HIS A 441 -34.33 48.33 26.01
N ASN A 442 -35.28 47.94 26.86
CA ASN A 442 -35.03 47.37 28.18
C ASN A 442 -35.37 45.86 28.27
N PHE A 443 -35.53 45.16 27.14
CA PHE A 443 -35.71 43.70 27.11
C PHE A 443 -34.59 42.96 27.85
N ALA A 444 -34.99 42.14 28.83
CA ALA A 444 -34.12 41.31 29.65
C ALA A 444 -34.21 39.83 29.27
N TRP A 445 -35.38 39.36 28.83
CA TRP A 445 -35.62 37.95 28.51
C TRP A 445 -36.32 37.75 27.16
N PHE A 446 -35.96 36.67 26.48
CA PHE A 446 -36.75 36.06 25.42
C PHE A 446 -37.33 34.74 25.92
N THR A 447 -38.62 34.49 25.67
CA THR A 447 -39.30 33.24 26.00
C THR A 447 -40.12 32.74 24.82
N ALA A 448 -40.18 31.42 24.61
CA ALA A 448 -41.06 30.79 23.63
C ALA A 448 -41.33 29.33 24.02
N ARG A 449 -42.26 28.67 23.34
CA ARG A 449 -42.31 27.20 23.24
C ARG A 449 -41.70 26.78 21.91
N GLY A 450 -40.55 26.10 21.95
CA GLY A 450 -39.97 25.50 20.76
C GLY A 450 -40.66 24.16 20.49
N ALA A 451 -41.36 24.03 19.37
CA ALA A 451 -42.27 22.92 19.12
C ALA A 451 -42.17 22.33 17.72
N LEU A 452 -42.57 21.07 17.57
CA LEU A 452 -42.80 20.46 16.26
C LEU A 452 -44.16 20.88 15.73
N ASP A 453 -44.21 21.34 14.49
CA ASP A 453 -45.47 21.69 13.83
C ASP A 453 -46.14 20.44 13.26
N ASN A 454 -47.46 20.38 13.37
CA ASN A 454 -48.28 19.30 12.83
C ASN A 454 -48.14 19.13 11.32
N GLY A 455 -47.82 20.20 10.58
CA GLY A 455 -47.51 20.13 9.15
C GLY A 455 -46.31 19.23 8.85
N GLY A 456 -45.40 19.00 9.80
CA GLY A 456 -44.33 18.01 9.73
C GLY A 456 -44.74 16.67 10.34
N THR A 457 -45.29 16.66 11.56
CA THR A 457 -45.58 15.41 12.29
C THR A 457 -46.71 14.57 11.67
N ASP A 458 -47.60 15.18 10.91
CA ASP A 458 -48.78 14.52 10.33
C ASP A 458 -48.49 13.95 8.92
N GLN A 459 -47.27 14.12 8.41
CA GLN A 459 -46.82 13.51 7.15
C GLN A 459 -46.51 12.02 7.32
N GLY A 460 -46.42 11.27 6.22
CA GLY A 460 -46.16 9.82 6.23
C GLY A 460 -44.86 9.39 6.94
N ASN A 461 -43.87 10.28 7.06
CA ASN A 461 -42.64 10.07 7.82
C ASN A 461 -42.52 10.99 9.06
N GLY A 462 -43.61 11.66 9.45
CA GLY A 462 -43.63 12.67 10.51
C GLY A 462 -43.32 12.15 11.91
N THR A 463 -43.42 10.84 12.14
CA THR A 463 -42.97 10.20 13.39
C THR A 463 -41.45 10.27 13.58
N SER A 464 -40.71 10.51 12.50
CA SER A 464 -39.26 10.65 12.51
C SER A 464 -38.78 12.08 12.68
N THR A 465 -39.64 13.10 12.81
CA THR A 465 -39.15 14.48 12.96
C THR A 465 -38.25 14.67 14.19
N SER A 466 -37.15 15.43 14.05
CA SER A 466 -36.27 15.78 15.15
C SER A 466 -35.60 17.15 14.98
N VAL A 467 -35.79 18.07 15.92
CA VAL A 467 -35.21 19.42 15.82
C VAL A 467 -34.56 19.89 17.13
N ARG A 468 -33.72 20.93 17.06
CA ARG A 468 -33.20 21.67 18.21
C ARG A 468 -33.38 23.16 18.03
N PHE A 469 -33.74 23.84 19.11
CA PHE A 469 -33.91 25.29 19.18
C PHE A 469 -32.72 25.92 19.88
N SER A 470 -32.18 27.00 19.32
CA SER A 470 -31.12 27.79 19.95
C SER A 470 -31.35 29.30 19.79
N VAL A 471 -30.91 30.08 20.78
CA VAL A 471 -31.06 31.53 20.81
C VAL A 471 -29.69 32.18 20.99
N TYR A 472 -29.37 33.20 20.18
CA TYR A 472 -28.11 33.96 20.29
C TYR A 472 -28.39 35.47 20.31
N THR A 473 -27.51 36.20 20.98
CA THR A 473 -27.49 37.69 21.03
C THR A 473 -26.34 38.30 20.24
N LYS A 474 -25.48 37.44 19.67
CA LYS A 474 -24.37 37.79 18.77
C LYS A 474 -24.49 36.94 17.51
N LYS A 475 -24.19 37.52 16.36
CA LYS A 475 -24.26 36.83 15.06
C LYS A 475 -23.48 35.52 15.14
N PRO A 476 -24.16 34.37 15.09
CA PRO A 476 -23.43 33.12 15.13
C PRO A 476 -22.82 32.86 13.73
N ASP A 477 -21.73 32.08 13.65
CA ASP A 477 -21.17 31.68 12.36
C ASP A 477 -22.16 30.74 11.65
N LEU A 478 -22.97 31.32 10.78
CA LEU A 478 -24.03 30.64 10.05
C LEU A 478 -23.45 29.60 9.07
N VAL A 479 -22.24 29.83 8.56
CA VAL A 479 -21.52 28.87 7.71
C VAL A 479 -21.07 27.68 8.56
N GLU A 480 -20.57 27.89 9.78
CA GLU A 480 -20.18 26.79 10.68
C GLU A 480 -21.39 26.02 11.27
N LEU A 481 -22.50 26.71 11.59
CA LEU A 481 -23.73 26.10 12.12
C LEU A 481 -24.50 25.31 11.07
N LEU A 482 -24.68 25.86 9.88
CA LEU A 482 -25.33 25.16 8.77
C LEU A 482 -24.40 24.10 8.18
N ALA A 483 -23.07 24.28 8.19
CA ALA A 483 -22.13 23.21 7.86
C ALA A 483 -22.14 22.08 8.90
N LYS A 484 -22.43 22.34 10.19
CA LYS A 484 -22.61 21.27 11.19
C LYS A 484 -23.91 20.50 11.00
N ALA A 485 -24.96 21.14 10.50
CA ALA A 485 -26.23 20.49 10.18
C ALA A 485 -26.20 19.76 8.81
N LYS A 486 -25.54 20.32 7.79
CA LYS A 486 -25.25 19.63 6.51
C LYS A 486 -24.22 18.50 6.66
N LYS A 487 -23.34 18.55 7.66
CA LYS A 487 -22.35 17.48 7.97
C LYS A 487 -22.95 16.12 8.38
N LYS A 488 -24.27 15.99 8.50
CA LYS A 488 -24.92 14.68 8.65
C LYS A 488 -25.49 14.09 7.36
N ASN A 489 -25.64 14.87 6.30
CA ASN A 489 -26.14 14.41 5.00
C ASN A 489 -25.14 14.49 3.83
N GLU A 490 -23.94 15.01 4.06
CA GLU A 490 -22.79 14.59 3.25
C GLU A 490 -22.17 13.36 3.91
N THR A 491 -22.19 12.24 3.19
CA THR A 491 -21.27 11.13 3.39
C THR A 491 -19.84 11.59 3.16
N ARG A 492 -19.32 12.52 3.97
CA ARG A 492 -17.88 12.61 4.22
C ARG A 492 -17.56 11.32 4.94
N ALA A 493 -17.17 10.30 4.17
CA ALA A 493 -17.10 8.95 4.70
C ALA A 493 -16.22 8.99 5.96
N LEU A 494 -16.73 8.40 7.04
CA LEU A 494 -16.10 8.34 8.35
C LEU A 494 -14.61 7.99 8.18
N GLY A 495 -13.73 9.01 8.16
CA GLY A 495 -12.31 8.84 7.90
C GLY A 495 -11.62 9.93 7.06
N ALA A 496 -12.31 10.61 6.13
CA ALA A 496 -11.70 11.66 5.30
C ALA A 496 -11.19 12.83 6.16
N GLN A 497 -9.91 13.13 6.05
CA GLN A 497 -9.24 14.20 6.80
C GLN A 497 -9.33 15.53 6.06
N ASP A 498 -9.21 16.63 6.79
CA ASP A 498 -9.08 17.98 6.22
C ASP A 498 -7.84 18.05 5.29
N PRO A 499 -7.94 18.59 4.06
CA PRO A 499 -6.79 18.82 3.19
C PRO A 499 -5.62 19.52 3.87
N LYS A 500 -5.88 20.44 4.81
CA LYS A 500 -4.83 21.11 5.60
C LYS A 500 -3.95 20.15 6.40
N LYS A 501 -4.43 18.93 6.67
CA LYS A 501 -3.70 17.86 7.37
C LYS A 501 -3.11 16.83 6.40
N ALA A 502 -3.37 16.92 5.10
CA ALA A 502 -3.02 15.90 4.12
C ALA A 502 -1.51 15.57 4.15
N VAL A 503 -0.65 16.58 4.11
CA VAL A 503 0.82 16.40 4.18
C VAL A 503 1.25 15.80 5.51
N ALA A 504 0.70 16.25 6.64
CA ALA A 504 1.05 15.74 7.98
C ALA A 504 0.71 14.25 8.14
N ASN A 505 -0.28 13.78 7.37
CA ASN A 505 -0.70 12.39 7.33
C ASN A 505 0.08 11.52 6.32
N LEU A 506 1.06 12.09 5.62
CA LEU A 506 2.02 11.32 4.85
C LEU A 506 3.27 11.05 5.69
N THR A 507 3.92 9.92 5.44
CA THR A 507 5.35 9.76 5.71
C THR A 507 6.08 10.14 4.43
N VAL A 508 6.98 11.10 4.51
CA VAL A 508 7.80 11.55 3.37
C VAL A 508 9.23 11.05 3.58
N HIS A 509 9.90 10.63 2.50
CA HIS A 509 11.31 10.25 2.56
C HIS A 509 12.16 11.31 3.31
N PRO A 510 13.13 10.93 4.17
CA PRO A 510 13.80 11.87 5.08
C PRO A 510 14.53 13.06 4.42
N LYS A 511 14.92 12.92 3.14
CA LYS A 511 15.57 13.99 2.35
C LYS A 511 14.61 14.84 1.52
N LEU A 512 13.32 14.51 1.54
CA LEU A 512 12.27 15.17 0.77
C LEU A 512 11.28 15.88 1.70
N SER A 513 10.51 16.78 1.12
CA SER A 513 9.31 17.39 1.70
C SER A 513 8.18 17.32 0.68
N ALA A 514 6.96 17.12 1.18
CA ALA A 514 5.75 17.19 0.37
C ALA A 514 4.99 18.49 0.68
N GLN A 515 4.38 19.09 -0.33
CA GLN A 515 3.47 20.23 -0.24
C GLN A 515 2.15 19.85 -0.90
N LEU A 516 1.03 20.20 -0.27
CA LEU A 516 -0.27 20.03 -0.92
C LEU A 516 -0.37 21.07 -2.03
N PHE A 517 -0.38 20.60 -3.28
CA PHE A 517 -0.46 21.45 -4.46
C PHE A 517 -1.92 21.83 -4.75
N ALA A 518 -2.83 20.86 -4.74
CA ALA A 518 -4.26 21.11 -4.94
C ALA A 518 -5.11 20.05 -4.22
N SER A 519 -6.36 20.37 -3.89
CA SER A 519 -7.31 19.46 -3.26
C SER A 519 -8.75 19.79 -3.62
N GLU A 520 -9.69 18.99 -3.14
CA GLU A 520 -11.10 19.36 -3.14
C GLU A 520 -11.34 20.76 -2.50
N PRO A 521 -12.27 21.58 -3.03
CA PRO A 521 -13.16 21.32 -4.17
C PRO A 521 -12.57 21.67 -5.56
N MET A 522 -11.31 22.10 -5.66
CA MET A 522 -10.69 22.53 -6.92
C MET A 522 -10.58 21.38 -7.94
N LEU A 523 -10.31 20.18 -7.45
CA LEU A 523 -10.32 18.94 -8.21
C LEU A 523 -10.93 17.80 -7.38
N LEU A 524 -11.44 16.80 -8.06
CA LEU A 524 -11.98 15.56 -7.52
C LEU A 524 -11.33 14.38 -8.28
N ASN A 525 -11.32 13.20 -7.66
CA ASN A 525 -10.99 11.89 -8.23
C ASN A 525 -9.98 11.89 -9.43
N PRO A 526 -8.71 12.27 -9.21
CA PRO A 526 -7.70 12.34 -10.27
C PRO A 526 -7.20 10.94 -10.66
N SER A 527 -7.55 10.44 -11.84
CA SER A 527 -7.14 9.10 -12.32
C SER A 527 -5.76 9.06 -12.97
N ASN A 528 -5.34 10.16 -13.59
CA ASN A 528 -4.07 10.32 -14.28
C ASN A 528 -3.73 11.81 -14.38
N ILE A 529 -2.44 12.13 -14.44
CA ILE A 529 -1.97 13.51 -14.65
C ILE A 529 -0.88 13.60 -15.72
N ASP A 530 -0.71 14.80 -16.26
CA ASP A 530 0.49 15.22 -16.98
C ASP A 530 0.87 16.66 -16.62
N ILE A 531 2.09 17.08 -16.92
CA ILE A 531 2.59 18.42 -16.56
C ILE A 531 3.18 19.07 -17.79
N ASP A 532 2.61 20.21 -18.19
CA ASP A 532 3.07 20.92 -19.38
C ASP A 532 4.34 21.74 -19.12
N HIS A 533 4.88 22.31 -20.20
CA HIS A 533 6.09 23.13 -20.17
C HIS A 533 5.99 24.42 -19.34
N ARG A 534 4.77 24.84 -18.97
CA ARG A 534 4.50 26.00 -18.10
C ARG A 534 4.43 25.60 -16.62
N GLY A 535 4.50 24.30 -16.32
CA GLY A 535 4.38 23.75 -14.97
C GLY A 535 2.92 23.55 -14.53
N ARG A 536 1.96 23.71 -15.45
CA ARG A 536 0.54 23.49 -15.14
C ARG A 536 0.23 22.01 -15.14
N ILE A 537 -0.62 21.59 -14.23
CA ILE A 537 -0.97 20.17 -14.05
C ILE A 537 -2.28 19.87 -14.73
N TRP A 538 -2.23 18.98 -15.70
CA TRP A 538 -3.36 18.47 -16.44
C TRP A 538 -3.89 17.22 -15.75
N VAL A 539 -5.19 17.16 -15.49
CA VAL A 539 -5.80 16.12 -14.65
C VAL A 539 -6.98 15.48 -15.37
N CYS A 540 -6.96 14.14 -15.48
CA CYS A 540 -8.17 13.36 -15.72
C CYS A 540 -8.98 13.29 -14.43
N GLU A 541 -10.03 14.11 -14.30
CA GLU A 541 -10.97 14.04 -13.17
C GLU A 541 -12.14 13.12 -13.54
N VAL A 542 -12.20 11.97 -12.87
CA VAL A 542 -13.08 10.86 -13.26
C VAL A 542 -14.08 10.52 -12.16
N VAL A 543 -15.24 11.16 -12.21
CA VAL A 543 -16.35 10.93 -11.27
C VAL A 543 -17.28 9.83 -11.75
N ASN A 544 -17.46 9.66 -13.07
CA ASN A 544 -18.36 8.70 -13.69
C ASN A 544 -17.79 7.26 -13.75
N TYR A 545 -16.88 6.90 -12.85
CA TYR A 545 -16.21 5.60 -12.87
C TYR A 545 -17.04 4.47 -12.24
N ARG A 546 -17.21 3.39 -13.01
CA ARG A 546 -17.86 2.12 -12.68
C ARG A 546 -19.26 2.29 -12.10
N LYS A 547 -19.42 1.96 -10.81
CA LYS A 547 -20.71 2.02 -10.13
C LYS A 547 -21.25 3.46 -9.98
N HIS A 548 -20.39 4.44 -10.23
CA HIS A 548 -20.73 5.87 -10.22
C HIS A 548 -21.03 6.40 -11.62
N LYS A 549 -21.13 5.53 -12.63
CA LYS A 549 -21.46 5.91 -14.01
C LYS A 549 -22.71 6.78 -14.05
N GLY A 550 -22.61 7.93 -14.70
CA GLY A 550 -23.71 8.89 -14.87
C GLY A 550 -24.07 9.71 -13.62
N THR A 551 -23.22 9.71 -12.60
CA THR A 551 -23.36 10.57 -11.41
C THR A 551 -23.21 12.03 -11.79
N ARG A 552 -22.23 12.36 -12.62
CA ARG A 552 -22.03 13.69 -13.20
C ARG A 552 -22.64 13.72 -14.60
N LYS A 553 -23.81 14.35 -14.73
CA LYS A 553 -24.56 14.40 -16.01
C LYS A 553 -23.82 15.08 -17.15
N ALA A 554 -23.01 16.09 -16.85
CA ALA A 554 -22.19 16.78 -17.85
C ALA A 554 -20.99 15.94 -18.36
N GLY A 555 -20.74 14.75 -17.81
CA GLY A 555 -19.55 13.95 -18.09
C GLY A 555 -18.33 14.34 -17.24
N ASP A 556 -17.31 13.50 -17.30
CA ASP A 556 -16.01 13.72 -16.68
C ASP A 556 -15.25 14.91 -17.31
N ARG A 557 -14.12 15.29 -16.70
CA ARG A 557 -13.40 16.53 -17.07
C ARG A 557 -11.91 16.30 -17.25
N ILE A 558 -11.33 17.07 -18.17
CA ILE A 558 -9.90 17.34 -18.23
C ILE A 558 -9.69 18.74 -17.65
N LEU A 559 -8.97 18.83 -16.52
CA LEU A 559 -8.68 20.09 -15.83
C LEU A 559 -7.23 20.51 -16.05
N ILE A 560 -6.97 21.82 -15.98
CA ILE A 560 -5.64 22.44 -15.93
C ILE A 560 -5.55 23.21 -14.62
N LEU A 561 -4.58 22.87 -13.78
CA LEU A 561 -4.33 23.53 -12.50
C LEU A 561 -3.02 24.31 -12.55
N GLU A 562 -3.07 25.58 -12.18
CA GLU A 562 -1.96 26.52 -12.30
C GLU A 562 -1.68 27.17 -10.94
N ASP A 563 -0.38 27.25 -10.62
CA ASP A 563 0.18 28.04 -9.53
C ASP A 563 0.72 29.34 -10.16
N THR A 564 0.02 30.45 -9.94
CA THR A 564 0.32 31.72 -10.62
C THR A 564 1.30 32.60 -9.85
N ASP A 565 1.54 32.32 -8.56
CA ASP A 565 2.44 33.08 -7.69
C ASP A 565 3.71 32.32 -7.28
N GLY A 566 3.81 31.03 -7.59
CA GLY A 566 4.97 30.17 -7.36
C GLY A 566 5.10 29.67 -5.93
N ASP A 567 4.04 29.75 -5.11
CA ASP A 567 4.04 29.31 -3.71
C ASP A 567 3.91 27.78 -3.53
N ALA A 568 3.91 27.04 -4.65
CA ALA A 568 3.71 25.61 -4.76
C ALA A 568 2.29 25.14 -4.43
N LYS A 569 1.29 26.01 -4.63
CA LYS A 569 -0.13 25.66 -4.57
C LYS A 569 -0.85 26.17 -5.81
N ALA A 570 -1.74 25.37 -6.36
CA ALA A 570 -2.63 25.83 -7.40
C ALA A 570 -3.60 26.88 -6.81
N ASP A 571 -3.72 28.01 -7.50
CA ASP A 571 -4.67 29.08 -7.20
C ASP A 571 -5.73 29.25 -8.30
N LYS A 572 -5.50 28.60 -9.46
CA LYS A 572 -6.35 28.68 -10.64
C LYS A 572 -6.64 27.31 -11.22
N ALA A 573 -7.89 27.10 -11.61
CA ALA A 573 -8.36 25.91 -12.29
C ALA A 573 -9.11 26.28 -13.58
N THR A 574 -8.73 25.66 -14.69
CA THR A 574 -9.40 25.79 -16.00
C THR A 574 -9.93 24.44 -16.43
N THR A 575 -11.18 24.36 -16.88
CA THR A 575 -11.70 23.16 -17.53
C THR A 575 -11.32 23.20 -19.01
N PHE A 576 -10.40 22.33 -19.43
CA PHE A 576 -10.01 22.21 -20.84
C PHE A 576 -11.12 21.59 -21.69
N PHE A 577 -11.71 20.52 -21.16
CA PHE A 577 -12.84 19.82 -21.78
C PHE A 577 -13.71 19.15 -20.71
N GLN A 578 -15.02 19.15 -20.91
CA GLN A 578 -15.98 18.39 -20.12
C GLN A 578 -17.03 17.78 -21.03
N GLY A 579 -17.22 16.46 -20.93
CA GLY A 579 -18.20 15.76 -21.75
C GLY A 579 -18.18 14.25 -21.52
N PRO A 580 -19.24 13.52 -21.92
CA PRO A 580 -19.28 12.06 -21.87
C PRO A 580 -18.14 11.37 -22.65
N GLU A 581 -17.53 12.07 -23.60
CA GLU A 581 -16.42 11.59 -24.42
C GLU A 581 -15.15 11.31 -23.62
N VAL A 582 -15.01 11.94 -22.45
CA VAL A 582 -13.89 11.71 -21.52
C VAL A 582 -14.31 10.94 -20.26
N ASP A 583 -15.54 10.38 -20.23
CA ASP A 583 -15.98 9.52 -19.13
C ASP A 583 -15.00 8.35 -18.98
N THR A 584 -14.39 8.24 -17.79
CA THR A 584 -13.42 7.18 -17.48
C THR A 584 -12.10 7.23 -18.23
N ALA A 585 -11.60 8.45 -18.44
CA ALA A 585 -10.23 8.67 -18.89
C ALA A 585 -9.20 8.08 -17.89
N HIS A 586 -8.26 7.27 -18.38
CA HIS A 586 -7.16 6.70 -17.57
C HIS A 586 -5.79 7.26 -17.97
N GLY A 587 -5.74 8.18 -18.93
CA GLY A 587 -4.51 8.78 -19.40
C GLY A 587 -4.75 10.12 -20.07
N VAL A 588 -3.94 11.12 -19.73
CA VAL A 588 -3.83 12.40 -20.43
C VAL A 588 -2.38 12.66 -20.78
N THR A 589 -2.09 13.11 -22.00
CA THR A 589 -0.73 13.49 -22.40
C THR A 589 -0.78 14.79 -23.18
N VAL A 590 -0.02 15.76 -22.73
CA VAL A 590 -0.01 17.11 -23.30
C VAL A 590 1.20 17.28 -24.19
N LEU A 591 0.94 17.58 -25.46
CA LEU A 591 1.94 17.83 -26.49
C LEU A 591 1.84 19.31 -26.90
N PRO A 592 2.40 20.21 -26.09
CA PRO A 592 2.32 21.64 -26.33
C PRO A 592 3.24 22.08 -27.47
N THR A 593 2.97 23.26 -28.00
CA THR A 593 3.88 23.98 -28.91
C THR A 593 4.50 25.18 -28.20
N ALA A 594 5.58 25.71 -28.77
CA ALA A 594 6.29 26.86 -28.22
C ALA A 594 5.43 28.13 -28.04
N ASN A 595 4.35 28.28 -28.80
CA ASN A 595 3.44 29.44 -28.74
C ASN A 595 2.09 29.11 -28.10
N GLY A 596 1.90 27.89 -27.58
CA GLY A 596 0.65 27.40 -27.01
C GLY A 596 -0.43 27.02 -28.03
N LYS A 597 -0.33 27.47 -29.28
CA LYS A 597 -1.30 27.18 -30.34
C LYS A 597 -1.05 25.84 -31.01
N ASN A 598 -2.10 25.16 -31.43
CA ASN A 598 -2.03 23.80 -31.97
C ASN A 598 -1.47 22.79 -30.95
N THR A 599 -1.73 23.03 -29.66
CA THR A 599 -1.44 22.06 -28.60
C THR A 599 -2.33 20.84 -28.81
N LYS A 600 -1.75 19.65 -28.77
CA LYS A 600 -2.49 18.39 -28.82
C LYS A 600 -2.56 17.78 -27.44
N VAL A 601 -3.73 17.27 -27.06
CA VAL A 601 -3.95 16.58 -25.79
C VAL A 601 -4.50 15.18 -26.09
N ILE A 602 -3.69 14.16 -25.83
CA ILE A 602 -4.05 12.77 -26.07
C ILE A 602 -4.72 12.22 -24.82
N VAL A 603 -5.93 11.67 -24.97
CA VAL A 603 -6.70 11.11 -23.87
C VAL A 603 -6.98 9.63 -24.13
N ALA A 604 -6.48 8.76 -23.25
CA ALA A 604 -6.82 7.34 -23.24
C ALA A 604 -8.10 7.15 -22.42
N VAL A 605 -9.20 6.75 -23.06
CA VAL A 605 -10.53 6.75 -22.45
C VAL A 605 -11.37 5.59 -22.96
N GLY A 606 -11.94 4.83 -22.03
CA GLY A 606 -12.90 3.76 -22.34
C GLY A 606 -12.33 2.74 -23.33
N ASP A 607 -12.83 2.79 -24.57
CA ASP A 607 -12.52 1.91 -25.69
C ASP A 607 -11.65 2.57 -26.79
N LYS A 608 -11.09 3.77 -26.52
CA LYS A 608 -10.43 4.62 -27.52
C LYS A 608 -9.20 5.34 -26.98
N ILE A 609 -8.38 5.81 -27.91
CA ILE A 609 -7.45 6.93 -27.67
C ILE A 609 -7.93 8.09 -28.54
N LEU A 610 -8.23 9.23 -27.90
CA LEU A 610 -8.68 10.46 -28.56
C LEU A 610 -7.55 11.48 -28.58
N VAL A 611 -7.52 12.33 -29.61
CA VAL A 611 -6.64 13.48 -29.73
C VAL A 611 -7.51 14.74 -29.74
N PHE A 612 -7.39 15.55 -28.71
CA PHE A 612 -8.01 16.87 -28.61
C PHE A 612 -7.03 17.92 -29.13
N HIS A 613 -7.56 18.98 -29.74
CA HIS A 613 -6.77 20.08 -30.29
C HIS A 613 -7.20 21.39 -29.67
N ASP A 614 -6.22 22.14 -29.16
CA ASP A 614 -6.32 23.57 -28.89
C ASP A 614 -5.53 24.28 -29.99
N THR A 615 -6.25 24.77 -31.00
CA THR A 615 -5.68 25.40 -32.20
C THR A 615 -5.34 26.86 -31.99
N ASN A 616 -6.01 27.54 -31.07
CA ASN A 616 -5.90 28.99 -30.88
C ASN A 616 -5.08 29.39 -29.64
N GLY A 617 -4.78 28.44 -28.74
CA GLY A 617 -4.00 28.61 -27.51
C GLY A 617 -4.80 29.18 -26.34
N ASP A 618 -6.13 29.02 -26.32
CA ASP A 618 -7.02 29.54 -25.27
C ASP A 618 -7.27 28.54 -24.12
N ASP A 619 -6.54 27.41 -24.13
CA ASP A 619 -6.66 26.32 -23.16
C ASP A 619 -8.05 25.66 -23.17
N LYS A 620 -8.70 25.57 -24.35
CA LYS A 620 -9.92 24.77 -24.58
C LYS A 620 -9.75 23.84 -25.77
N ALA A 621 -10.47 22.73 -25.74
CA ALA A 621 -10.56 21.86 -26.91
C ALA A 621 -11.47 22.47 -27.98
N ASP A 622 -10.92 22.77 -29.16
CA ASP A 622 -11.68 23.22 -30.33
C ASP A 622 -12.31 22.04 -31.08
N ARG A 623 -11.62 20.89 -31.09
CA ARG A 623 -12.08 19.64 -31.73
C ARG A 623 -11.35 18.43 -31.15
N PHE A 624 -11.86 17.24 -31.43
CA PHE A 624 -11.18 15.99 -31.15
C PHE A 624 -11.48 14.92 -32.20
N GLU A 625 -10.57 13.96 -32.33
CA GLU A 625 -10.73 12.79 -33.19
C GLU A 625 -10.12 11.52 -32.57
N PRO A 626 -10.55 10.31 -32.95
CA PRO A 626 -9.89 9.09 -32.51
C PRO A 626 -8.54 8.90 -33.20
N LEU A 627 -7.52 8.53 -32.43
CA LEU A 627 -6.27 7.94 -32.94
C LEU A 627 -6.41 6.41 -33.07
N PHE A 628 -7.01 5.78 -32.07
CA PHE A 628 -7.25 4.35 -32.03
C PHE A 628 -8.64 4.03 -31.48
N THR A 629 -9.23 2.94 -31.96
CA THR A 629 -10.57 2.48 -31.59
C THR A 629 -10.59 0.96 -31.33
N GLY A 630 -11.78 0.43 -31.03
CA GLY A 630 -12.03 -1.01 -30.98
C GLY A 630 -11.46 -1.72 -29.77
N ILE A 631 -10.93 -0.97 -28.80
CA ILE A 631 -10.38 -1.50 -27.55
C ILE A 631 -11.53 -1.90 -26.63
N SER A 632 -11.40 -2.99 -25.89
CA SER A 632 -12.39 -3.43 -24.90
C SER A 632 -12.05 -2.90 -23.50
N GLY A 633 -12.89 -3.20 -22.51
CA GLY A 633 -12.60 -2.85 -21.12
C GLY A 633 -12.99 -1.42 -20.73
N THR A 634 -14.01 -0.84 -21.39
CA THR A 634 -14.66 0.39 -20.92
C THR A 634 -15.07 0.24 -19.45
N GLN A 635 -14.87 1.28 -18.62
CA GLN A 635 -15.13 1.22 -17.18
C GLN A 635 -14.32 0.12 -16.45
N HIS A 636 -13.22 -0.36 -17.05
CA HIS A 636 -12.34 -1.36 -16.45
C HIS A 636 -10.93 -0.81 -16.31
N ASP A 637 -10.33 -1.08 -15.17
CA ASP A 637 -8.99 -0.67 -14.77
C ASP A 637 -7.87 -1.49 -15.45
N HIS A 638 -8.24 -2.42 -16.34
CA HIS A 638 -7.35 -3.21 -17.19
C HIS A 638 -7.55 -2.82 -18.68
N GLY A 639 -8.11 -1.64 -18.91
CA GLY A 639 -8.38 -1.09 -20.24
C GLY A 639 -7.15 -0.41 -20.84
N ILE A 640 -7.39 0.60 -21.68
CA ILE A 640 -6.35 1.45 -22.28
C ILE A 640 -5.83 2.48 -21.27
N HIS A 641 -4.52 2.77 -21.34
CA HIS A 641 -3.85 3.72 -20.45
C HIS A 641 -3.00 4.76 -21.22
N GLN A 642 -2.39 5.69 -20.48
CA GLN A 642 -1.70 6.87 -21.01
C GLN A 642 -0.69 6.57 -22.13
N VAL A 643 -0.68 7.46 -23.13
CA VAL A 643 0.33 7.48 -24.22
C VAL A 643 1.52 8.33 -23.83
N GLN A 644 2.74 7.82 -23.86
CA GLN A 644 3.94 8.60 -23.59
C GLN A 644 4.68 8.95 -24.90
N PHE A 645 5.11 10.20 -25.04
CA PHE A 645 6.06 10.59 -26.08
C PHE A 645 7.50 10.22 -25.68
N GLY A 646 8.13 9.35 -26.48
CA GLY A 646 9.47 8.85 -26.25
C GLY A 646 10.58 9.74 -26.80
N PRO A 647 11.84 9.54 -26.37
CA PRO A 647 12.99 10.34 -26.82
C PRO A 647 13.34 10.13 -28.30
N ASP A 648 12.86 9.04 -28.89
CA ASP A 648 12.99 8.67 -30.30
C ASP A 648 11.91 9.31 -31.20
N GLY A 649 11.00 10.10 -30.63
CA GLY A 649 9.89 10.74 -31.33
C GLY A 649 8.66 9.86 -31.55
N ARG A 650 8.57 8.71 -30.88
CA ARG A 650 7.45 7.76 -31.02
C ARG A 650 6.53 7.76 -29.80
N PHE A 651 5.34 7.22 -29.96
CA PHE A 651 4.37 6.99 -28.89
C PHE A 651 4.53 5.59 -28.30
N TYR A 652 4.44 5.51 -26.97
CA TYR A 652 4.49 4.28 -26.19
C TYR A 652 3.26 4.19 -25.29
N PHE A 653 2.57 3.06 -25.28
CA PHE A 653 1.35 2.88 -24.49
C PHE A 653 1.02 1.39 -24.36
N ASN A 654 -0.04 1.07 -23.64
CA ASN A 654 -0.42 -0.30 -23.35
C ASN A 654 -1.92 -0.40 -23.03
N PHE A 655 -2.45 -1.61 -23.16
CA PHE A 655 -3.69 -2.00 -22.48
C PHE A 655 -3.46 -3.24 -21.62
N GLY A 656 -4.30 -3.41 -20.60
CA GLY A 656 -4.41 -4.66 -19.85
C GLY A 656 -5.20 -5.73 -20.60
N ASN A 657 -5.42 -6.87 -19.96
CA ASN A 657 -6.07 -8.05 -20.55
C ASN A 657 -7.56 -7.86 -20.83
N SER A 658 -8.19 -6.80 -20.33
CA SER A 658 -9.55 -6.41 -20.73
C SER A 658 -9.56 -5.60 -22.03
N GLY A 659 -8.41 -5.12 -22.51
CA GLY A 659 -8.27 -4.36 -23.76
C GLY A 659 -8.55 -5.18 -25.02
N ARG A 660 -8.21 -6.47 -25.02
CA ARG A 660 -8.45 -7.49 -26.06
C ARG A 660 -7.87 -7.22 -27.47
N GLN A 661 -8.11 -6.06 -28.06
CA GLN A 661 -7.67 -5.72 -29.42
C GLN A 661 -7.50 -4.21 -29.58
N ILE A 662 -6.84 -3.79 -30.66
CA ILE A 662 -6.76 -2.38 -31.05
C ILE A 662 -6.95 -2.22 -32.57
N LYS A 663 -7.65 -1.16 -32.95
CA LYS A 663 -7.98 -0.79 -34.32
C LYS A 663 -7.54 0.65 -34.58
N ASP A 664 -7.35 0.99 -35.85
CA ASP A 664 -7.08 2.37 -36.24
C ASP A 664 -8.31 3.28 -36.02
N ALA A 665 -8.15 4.57 -36.33
CA ALA A 665 -9.20 5.58 -36.24
C ALA A 665 -10.48 5.21 -37.03
N ASN A 666 -10.36 4.41 -38.10
CA ASN A 666 -11.45 4.00 -38.98
C ASN A 666 -12.06 2.64 -38.59
N GLY A 667 -11.61 2.04 -37.49
CA GLY A 667 -12.11 0.74 -37.03
C GLY A 667 -11.55 -0.46 -37.80
N LYS A 668 -10.41 -0.30 -38.50
CA LYS A 668 -9.70 -1.42 -39.13
C LYS A 668 -8.73 -2.07 -38.13
N PRO A 669 -8.72 -3.41 -37.98
CA PRO A 669 -7.72 -4.10 -37.15
C PRO A 669 -6.29 -3.73 -37.55
N ILE A 670 -5.47 -3.42 -36.54
CA ILE A 670 -4.05 -3.14 -36.75
C ILE A 670 -3.30 -4.45 -36.98
N VAL A 671 -2.44 -4.46 -38.00
CA VAL A 671 -1.41 -5.47 -38.19
C VAL A 671 -0.08 -4.81 -37.87
N ASP A 672 0.65 -5.34 -36.90
CA ASP A 672 1.92 -4.76 -36.47
C ASP A 672 3.05 -5.06 -37.46
N LEU A 673 4.23 -4.46 -37.22
CA LEU A 673 5.39 -4.64 -38.08
C LEU A 673 5.94 -6.08 -38.11
N ALA A 674 5.53 -6.95 -37.19
CA ALA A 674 5.87 -8.38 -37.20
C ALA A 674 4.91 -9.23 -38.06
N GLY A 675 3.85 -8.60 -38.59
CA GLY A 675 2.84 -9.20 -39.46
C GLY A 675 1.67 -9.82 -38.69
N ASN A 676 1.50 -9.47 -37.42
CA ASN A 676 0.47 -10.06 -36.57
C ASN A 676 -0.69 -9.08 -36.36
N GLU A 677 -1.93 -9.54 -36.48
CA GLU A 677 -3.10 -8.77 -36.04
C GLU A 677 -3.01 -8.54 -34.52
N VAL A 678 -3.16 -7.30 -34.08
CA VAL A 678 -3.00 -6.92 -32.67
C VAL A 678 -4.29 -7.22 -31.89
N ASN A 679 -4.44 -8.48 -31.51
CA ASN A 679 -5.56 -8.99 -30.73
C ASN A 679 -5.14 -10.14 -29.78
N ASP A 680 -5.99 -10.47 -28.83
CA ASP A 680 -5.76 -11.51 -27.82
C ASP A 680 -6.20 -12.93 -28.24
N LYS A 681 -6.37 -13.20 -29.54
CA LYS A 681 -6.84 -14.51 -30.06
C LYS A 681 -5.80 -15.63 -29.95
N ARG A 682 -4.67 -15.41 -29.28
CA ARG A 682 -3.56 -16.35 -29.04
C ARG A 682 -2.78 -16.71 -30.31
N LYS A 683 -2.66 -15.76 -31.25
CA LYS A 683 -1.92 -15.93 -32.52
C LYS A 683 -1.16 -14.66 -32.92
N PRO A 684 0.08 -14.43 -32.43
CA PRO A 684 0.72 -15.08 -31.29
C PRO A 684 0.31 -14.42 -29.96
N TYR A 685 -0.26 -13.22 -30.00
CA TYR A 685 -0.50 -12.41 -28.80
C TYR A 685 -1.71 -12.88 -28.00
N GLN A 686 -1.63 -12.66 -26.69
CA GLN A 686 -2.73 -12.89 -25.76
C GLN A 686 -2.64 -11.93 -24.58
N GLN A 687 -3.80 -11.63 -23.99
CA GLN A 687 -3.95 -10.81 -22.79
C GLN A 687 -3.41 -9.38 -22.99
N GLY A 688 -2.87 -8.74 -21.95
CA GLY A 688 -2.34 -7.38 -22.00
C GLY A 688 -1.06 -7.26 -22.85
N MET A 689 -0.84 -6.08 -23.41
CA MET A 689 0.21 -5.81 -24.40
C MET A 689 0.81 -4.41 -24.25
N VAL A 690 2.04 -4.25 -24.73
CA VAL A 690 2.78 -2.96 -24.79
C VAL A 690 3.02 -2.61 -26.25
N PHE A 691 2.84 -1.35 -26.61
CA PHE A 691 2.85 -0.85 -27.98
C PHE A 691 3.84 0.28 -28.19
N ARG A 692 4.33 0.40 -29.43
CA ARG A 692 5.05 1.57 -29.95
C ARG A 692 4.55 1.91 -31.36
N CYS A 693 4.38 3.19 -31.68
CA CYS A 693 4.06 3.66 -33.03
C CYS A 693 4.57 5.09 -33.27
N ASN A 694 4.55 5.55 -34.51
CA ASN A 694 4.72 6.97 -34.80
C ASN A 694 3.51 7.79 -34.28
N PRO A 695 3.64 9.11 -34.09
CA PRO A 695 2.54 9.94 -33.57
C PRO A 695 1.23 9.93 -34.37
N ASP A 696 1.29 9.53 -35.64
CA ASP A 696 0.13 9.36 -36.53
C ASP A 696 -0.48 7.95 -36.48
N GLY A 697 0.04 7.07 -35.62
CA GLY A 697 -0.38 5.67 -35.50
C GLY A 697 0.32 4.70 -36.47
N SER A 698 1.16 5.19 -37.37
CA SER A 698 1.91 4.35 -38.32
C SER A 698 3.08 3.60 -37.68
N GLU A 699 3.65 2.63 -38.39
CA GLU A 699 4.77 1.79 -37.92
C GLU A 699 4.50 1.14 -36.54
N PHE A 700 3.29 0.61 -36.37
CA PHE A 700 2.83 0.03 -35.12
C PHE A 700 3.56 -1.27 -34.76
N GLU A 701 4.00 -1.39 -33.52
CA GLU A 701 4.76 -2.52 -32.99
C GLU A 701 4.16 -3.02 -31.67
N THR A 702 4.03 -4.34 -31.52
CA THR A 702 3.75 -4.99 -30.23
C THR A 702 5.08 -5.38 -29.59
N LEU A 703 5.44 -4.69 -28.51
CA LEU A 703 6.75 -4.83 -27.86
C LEU A 703 6.78 -5.93 -26.80
N GLY A 704 5.66 -6.28 -26.19
CA GLY A 704 5.56 -7.35 -25.20
C GLY A 704 4.11 -7.73 -24.97
N TRP A 705 3.88 -8.97 -24.53
CA TRP A 705 2.52 -9.51 -24.40
C TRP A 705 2.41 -10.54 -23.28
N ASN A 706 1.17 -10.98 -23.02
CA ASN A 706 0.78 -11.85 -21.91
C ASN A 706 0.88 -11.19 -20.53
N PHE A 707 0.49 -9.92 -20.47
CA PHE A 707 0.32 -9.15 -19.25
C PHE A 707 -1.11 -9.29 -18.70
N ARG A 708 -1.36 -8.93 -17.43
CA ARG A 708 -2.72 -8.92 -16.85
C ARG A 708 -3.25 -7.51 -16.80
N ASN A 709 -2.74 -6.72 -15.86
CA ASN A 709 -3.09 -5.33 -15.71
C ASN A 709 -1.78 -4.56 -15.58
N ASN A 710 -1.06 -4.49 -16.70
CA ASN A 710 0.02 -3.55 -16.82
C ASN A 710 -0.61 -2.17 -16.92
N TRP A 711 -0.55 -1.40 -15.85
CA TRP A 711 -1.25 -0.12 -15.77
C TRP A 711 -0.65 0.88 -16.76
N MET A 712 0.62 1.22 -16.63
CA MET A 712 1.29 2.18 -17.52
C MET A 712 2.71 1.73 -17.84
N VAL A 713 3.09 1.88 -19.10
CA VAL A 713 4.47 1.74 -19.58
C VAL A 713 5.15 3.09 -19.64
N VAL A 714 6.44 3.13 -19.28
CA VAL A 714 7.30 4.28 -19.47
C VAL A 714 8.61 3.94 -20.15
N VAL A 715 9.13 4.87 -20.94
CA VAL A 715 10.40 4.78 -21.66
C VAL A 715 11.40 5.80 -21.12
N ASP A 716 12.65 5.37 -20.88
CA ASP A 716 13.75 6.27 -20.51
C ASP A 716 14.48 6.84 -21.74
N SER A 717 15.43 7.77 -21.53
CA SER A 717 16.17 8.42 -22.61
C SER A 717 16.97 7.46 -23.51
N PHE A 718 17.28 6.25 -23.03
CA PHE A 718 18.01 5.22 -23.78
C PHE A 718 17.06 4.31 -24.59
N GLY A 719 15.74 4.46 -24.39
CA GLY A 719 14.70 3.62 -25.02
C GLY A 719 14.36 2.37 -24.21
N THR A 720 14.79 2.26 -22.96
CA THR A 720 14.48 1.11 -22.10
C THR A 720 13.10 1.27 -21.49
N LEU A 721 12.34 0.17 -21.46
CA LEU A 721 10.92 0.17 -21.10
C LEU A 721 10.69 -0.43 -19.72
N TRP A 722 9.87 0.25 -18.94
CA TRP A 722 9.53 -0.13 -17.58
C TRP A 722 8.03 -0.05 -17.36
N GLN A 723 7.49 -0.98 -16.59
CA GLN A 723 6.09 -0.94 -16.16
C GLN A 723 5.90 -1.72 -14.87
N SER A 724 4.72 -1.59 -14.29
CA SER A 724 4.19 -2.49 -13.25
C SER A 724 3.09 -3.39 -13.82
N ASP A 725 2.88 -4.56 -13.22
CA ASP A 725 1.71 -5.41 -13.49
C ASP A 725 1.11 -5.96 -12.19
N ASN A 726 -0.22 -5.99 -12.14
CA ASN A 726 -0.98 -6.45 -10.97
C ASN A 726 -1.32 -7.94 -11.03
N ASP A 727 -1.55 -8.55 -9.86
CA ASP A 727 -2.07 -9.91 -9.75
C ASP A 727 -3.60 -9.95 -9.71
N ASP A 728 -4.18 -11.16 -9.71
CA ASP A 728 -5.57 -11.38 -9.31
C ASP A 728 -5.70 -11.41 -7.77
N ASP A 729 -6.77 -10.79 -7.25
CA ASP A 729 -6.98 -10.25 -5.87
C ASP A 729 -6.84 -11.24 -4.69
N GLY A 730 -5.76 -12.01 -4.61
CA GLY A 730 -5.53 -12.97 -3.51
C GLY A 730 -4.10 -13.49 -3.37
N ASN A 731 -3.23 -13.25 -4.35
CA ASN A 731 -1.93 -13.92 -4.44
C ASN A 731 -0.72 -13.08 -4.02
N LYS A 732 -0.92 -11.79 -3.79
CA LYS A 732 0.08 -10.82 -3.31
C LYS A 732 1.31 -10.74 -4.21
N GLY A 733 1.14 -10.69 -5.53
CA GLY A 733 2.18 -10.82 -6.54
C GLY A 733 2.32 -9.64 -7.51
N VAL A 734 2.13 -8.39 -7.08
CA VAL A 734 2.47 -7.21 -7.91
C VAL A 734 3.92 -7.28 -8.32
N ARG A 735 4.22 -6.97 -9.57
CA ARG A 735 5.56 -7.08 -10.13
C ARG A 735 5.94 -5.88 -10.99
N ILE A 736 7.22 -5.54 -10.97
CA ILE A 736 7.82 -4.55 -11.85
C ILE A 736 8.52 -5.29 -12.98
N ASN A 737 8.39 -4.80 -14.20
CA ASN A 737 8.99 -5.39 -15.39
C ASN A 737 10.00 -4.43 -16.01
N TYR A 738 11.16 -4.96 -16.37
CA TYR A 738 11.86 -4.49 -17.56
C TYR A 738 11.17 -5.14 -18.76
N VAL A 739 10.63 -4.33 -19.68
CA VAL A 739 9.98 -4.86 -20.88
C VAL A 739 11.04 -5.11 -21.96
N MET A 740 11.57 -6.33 -22.00
CA MET A 740 12.35 -6.83 -23.14
C MET A 740 11.44 -7.00 -24.36
N GLU A 741 11.81 -6.36 -25.48
CA GLU A 741 11.01 -6.41 -26.71
C GLU A 741 10.83 -7.86 -27.20
N TYR A 742 9.65 -8.16 -27.76
CA TYR A 742 9.18 -9.48 -28.22
C TYR A 742 8.91 -10.53 -27.11
N GLY A 743 9.06 -10.14 -25.84
CA GLY A 743 8.90 -10.99 -24.67
C GLY A 743 7.46 -11.42 -24.37
N ASN A 744 7.32 -12.66 -23.87
CA ASN A 744 6.12 -13.19 -23.23
C ASN A 744 6.30 -13.12 -21.70
N TYR A 745 5.31 -12.58 -20.98
CA TYR A 745 5.41 -12.37 -19.52
C TYR A 745 4.59 -13.36 -18.67
N GLY A 746 3.87 -14.30 -19.31
CA GLY A 746 3.40 -15.50 -18.65
C GLY A 746 2.16 -15.37 -17.76
N TYR A 747 1.35 -14.31 -17.87
CA TYR A 747 0.08 -14.24 -17.11
C TYR A 747 -0.81 -15.48 -17.34
N ARG A 748 -0.93 -15.91 -18.59
CA ARG A 748 -1.50 -17.21 -18.98
C ARG A 748 -0.42 -18.15 -19.50
N ASP A 749 -0.67 -19.45 -19.41
CA ASP A 749 0.13 -20.44 -20.11
C ASP A 749 0.15 -20.12 -21.61
N GLU A 750 1.33 -20.17 -22.23
CA GLU A 750 1.51 -19.73 -23.61
C GLU A 750 0.73 -20.56 -24.62
N LEU A 751 0.70 -21.88 -24.44
CA LEU A 751 0.18 -22.82 -25.44
C LEU A 751 -1.30 -23.11 -25.23
N THR A 752 -1.70 -23.27 -23.98
CA THR A 752 -3.04 -23.70 -23.60
C THR A 752 -3.95 -22.52 -23.24
N GLY A 753 -3.39 -21.36 -22.87
CA GLY A 753 -4.14 -20.25 -22.28
C GLY A 753 -4.62 -20.53 -20.84
N ALA A 754 -4.17 -21.63 -20.24
CA ALA A 754 -4.56 -22.01 -18.89
C ALA A 754 -4.15 -20.94 -17.86
N GLY A 755 -4.98 -20.78 -16.83
CA GLY A 755 -4.67 -19.94 -15.69
C GLY A 755 -3.72 -20.64 -14.72
N TRP A 756 -3.13 -19.86 -13.82
CA TRP A 756 -2.12 -20.35 -12.88
C TRP A 756 -2.56 -21.45 -11.91
N LYS A 757 -3.87 -21.62 -11.70
CA LYS A 757 -4.46 -22.66 -10.86
C LYS A 757 -4.45 -24.04 -11.52
N THR A 758 -4.28 -24.10 -12.85
CA THR A 758 -4.18 -25.36 -13.57
C THR A 758 -2.87 -26.05 -13.21
N LYS A 759 -2.97 -27.28 -12.69
CA LYS A 759 -1.80 -28.11 -12.38
C LYS A 759 -0.99 -28.37 -13.64
N ARG A 760 0.34 -28.27 -13.51
CA ARG A 760 1.31 -28.56 -14.58
C ARG A 760 2.64 -28.97 -13.96
N THR A 761 3.45 -29.68 -14.72
CA THR A 761 4.80 -30.09 -14.31
C THR A 761 5.68 -28.89 -13.98
N GLY A 762 6.48 -28.95 -12.92
CA GLY A 762 7.44 -27.90 -12.57
C GLY A 762 6.82 -26.58 -12.08
N TRP A 763 5.52 -26.55 -11.77
CA TRP A 763 4.90 -25.35 -11.20
C TRP A 763 5.44 -25.04 -9.79
N HIS A 764 5.68 -23.76 -9.50
CA HIS A 764 6.32 -23.38 -8.25
C HIS A 764 5.40 -23.54 -7.02
N ALA A 765 5.94 -23.98 -5.88
CA ALA A 765 5.19 -24.12 -4.63
C ALA A 765 4.61 -22.77 -4.16
N GLU A 766 5.45 -21.73 -4.11
CA GLU A 766 5.01 -20.35 -3.85
C GLU A 766 4.11 -19.81 -4.96
N ILE A 767 2.90 -19.36 -4.60
CA ILE A 767 1.91 -18.80 -5.52
C ILE A 767 2.46 -17.60 -6.33
N PRO A 768 3.13 -16.58 -5.75
CA PRO A 768 3.61 -15.43 -6.52
C PRO A 768 4.53 -15.78 -7.69
N LYS A 769 5.34 -16.84 -7.54
CA LYS A 769 6.24 -17.35 -8.58
C LYS A 769 5.53 -18.22 -9.61
N ARG A 770 4.55 -19.03 -9.17
CA ARG A 770 3.72 -19.90 -10.04
C ARG A 770 2.71 -19.14 -10.89
N HIS A 771 2.18 -18.04 -10.37
CA HIS A 771 1.07 -17.29 -10.96
C HIS A 771 1.35 -16.89 -12.42
N TRP A 772 2.59 -16.53 -12.71
CA TRP A 772 2.97 -15.96 -14.00
C TRP A 772 3.83 -16.89 -14.82
N HIS A 773 3.72 -18.20 -14.57
CA HIS A 773 4.44 -19.20 -15.35
C HIS A 773 5.95 -18.91 -15.42
N LEU A 774 6.54 -18.29 -14.38
CA LEU A 774 7.93 -17.80 -14.41
C LEU A 774 8.98 -18.91 -14.57
N ASN A 775 8.58 -20.15 -14.31
CA ASN A 775 9.41 -21.34 -14.52
C ASN A 775 9.33 -21.91 -15.94
N ASP A 776 8.45 -21.39 -16.81
CA ASP A 776 8.24 -21.95 -18.15
C ASP A 776 9.27 -21.41 -19.17
N PRO A 777 9.73 -22.23 -20.13
CA PRO A 777 10.54 -21.76 -21.26
C PRO A 777 9.81 -20.70 -22.06
N GLY A 778 10.47 -19.58 -22.35
CA GLY A 778 9.87 -18.48 -23.12
C GLY A 778 9.25 -17.36 -22.28
N VAL A 779 9.11 -17.56 -20.97
CA VAL A 779 8.63 -16.51 -20.07
C VAL A 779 9.80 -15.64 -19.59
N VAL A 780 9.74 -14.36 -19.93
CA VAL A 780 10.72 -13.35 -19.51
C VAL A 780 10.60 -13.11 -18.00
N PRO A 781 11.71 -13.09 -17.24
CA PRO A 781 11.65 -12.80 -15.81
C PRO A 781 11.04 -11.41 -15.52
N ASN A 782 10.55 -11.21 -14.30
CA ASN A 782 10.23 -9.86 -13.80
C ASN A 782 11.43 -9.28 -13.03
N LEU A 783 11.46 -7.96 -12.89
CA LEU A 783 12.51 -7.25 -12.15
C LEU A 783 12.40 -7.52 -10.65
N LEU A 784 11.19 -7.35 -10.11
CA LEU A 784 10.93 -7.35 -8.68
C LEU A 784 9.48 -7.69 -8.39
N GLN A 785 9.21 -8.51 -7.38
CA GLN A 785 7.89 -8.71 -6.79
C GLN A 785 7.75 -7.85 -5.54
N THR A 786 6.67 -7.07 -5.45
CA THR A 786 6.50 -6.04 -4.40
C THR A 786 5.42 -6.37 -3.38
N GLY A 787 4.80 -7.55 -3.49
CA GLY A 787 3.76 -8.04 -2.59
C GLY A 787 2.35 -7.74 -3.07
N ALA A 788 1.41 -7.61 -2.13
CA ALA A 788 0.04 -7.22 -2.42
C ALA A 788 -0.03 -5.74 -2.78
N GLY A 789 -0.75 -5.41 -3.84
CA GLY A 789 -0.96 -4.02 -4.22
C GLY A 789 -1.99 -3.86 -5.32
N SER A 790 -2.06 -2.64 -5.82
CA SER A 790 -2.89 -2.20 -6.93
C SER A 790 -2.08 -1.10 -7.61
N PRO A 791 -1.06 -1.48 -8.40
CA PRO A 791 -0.15 -0.54 -9.04
C PRO A 791 -0.91 0.36 -10.01
N THR A 792 -0.49 1.61 -10.08
CA THR A 792 -1.12 2.66 -10.91
C THR A 792 -0.04 3.40 -11.70
N GLY A 793 -0.05 4.73 -11.73
CA GLY A 793 0.85 5.49 -12.57
C GLY A 793 2.34 5.41 -12.18
N ILE A 794 3.20 5.54 -13.19
CA ILE A 794 4.66 5.42 -13.11
C ILE A 794 5.31 6.50 -13.97
N CYS A 795 6.49 6.97 -13.57
CA CYS A 795 7.38 7.80 -14.37
C CYS A 795 8.85 7.39 -14.20
N ILE A 796 9.72 7.84 -15.11
CA ILE A 796 11.18 7.78 -14.93
C ILE A 796 11.67 9.15 -14.50
N TYR A 797 12.39 9.21 -13.39
CA TYR A 797 12.97 10.44 -12.89
C TYR A 797 14.37 10.66 -13.48
N GLU A 798 14.44 11.52 -14.50
CA GLU A 798 15.70 11.90 -15.18
C GLU A 798 16.15 13.33 -14.85
N GLY A 799 15.70 13.85 -13.70
CA GLY A 799 16.15 15.13 -13.16
C GLY A 799 17.31 14.95 -12.18
N ASP A 800 17.87 16.07 -11.76
CA ASP A 800 18.97 16.17 -10.79
C ASP A 800 18.52 16.79 -9.44
N LEU A 801 17.32 17.37 -9.38
CA LEU A 801 16.80 18.00 -8.16
C LEU A 801 16.60 17.01 -7.01
N LEU A 802 15.93 15.87 -7.25
CA LEU A 802 15.73 14.86 -6.20
C LEU A 802 17.07 14.20 -5.82
N PRO A 803 17.19 13.68 -4.58
CA PRO A 803 18.39 12.98 -4.13
C PRO A 803 18.84 11.87 -5.09
N ALA A 804 20.16 11.67 -5.18
CA ALA A 804 20.80 10.71 -6.09
C ALA A 804 20.20 9.30 -6.12
N VAL A 805 19.58 8.84 -5.01
CA VAL A 805 18.90 7.54 -4.95
C VAL A 805 17.71 7.43 -5.91
N PHE A 806 17.08 8.55 -6.27
CA PHE A 806 15.92 8.61 -7.18
C PHE A 806 16.32 8.95 -8.61
N GLN A 807 17.55 9.43 -8.84
CA GLN A 807 18.03 9.83 -10.16
C GLN A 807 18.19 8.61 -11.07
N ARG A 808 17.66 8.73 -12.29
CA ARG A 808 17.58 7.66 -13.31
C ARG A 808 16.77 6.44 -12.85
N GLN A 809 15.81 6.61 -11.94
CA GLN A 809 14.99 5.51 -11.43
C GLN A 809 13.52 5.68 -11.77
N MET A 810 12.81 4.55 -11.85
CA MET A 810 11.35 4.54 -11.85
C MET A 810 10.83 5.10 -10.54
N ILE A 811 9.80 5.93 -10.58
CA ILE A 811 8.96 6.33 -9.44
C ILE A 811 7.52 5.94 -9.78
N HIS A 812 6.87 5.20 -8.88
CA HIS A 812 5.64 4.47 -9.15
C HIS A 812 4.67 4.57 -7.97
N CYS A 813 3.39 4.76 -8.30
CA CYS A 813 2.27 4.81 -7.39
C CYS A 813 1.64 3.43 -7.21
N ASP A 814 1.46 3.00 -5.97
CA ASP A 814 0.71 1.78 -5.65
C ASP A 814 -0.39 2.11 -4.65
N ALA A 815 -1.64 2.09 -5.12
CA ALA A 815 -2.81 2.47 -4.36
C ALA A 815 -3.09 1.48 -3.23
N GLY A 816 -2.85 0.18 -3.46
CA GLY A 816 -3.12 -0.89 -2.49
C GLY A 816 -2.42 -0.71 -1.14
N PRO A 817 -1.08 -0.61 -1.10
CA PRO A 817 -0.31 -0.32 0.10
C PRO A 817 -0.18 1.18 0.40
N SER A 818 -0.81 2.06 -0.41
CA SER A 818 -0.82 3.51 -0.19
C SER A 818 0.57 4.14 -0.24
N VAL A 819 1.33 3.89 -1.31
CA VAL A 819 2.74 4.31 -1.40
C VAL A 819 3.09 4.87 -2.78
N VAL A 820 3.92 5.91 -2.80
CA VAL A 820 4.71 6.31 -3.96
C VAL A 820 6.13 5.89 -3.68
N ARG A 821 6.74 5.09 -4.56
CA ARG A 821 8.06 4.47 -4.33
C ARG A 821 8.88 4.42 -5.60
N ALA A 822 10.19 4.47 -5.42
CA ALA A 822 11.16 4.26 -6.47
C ALA A 822 11.73 2.84 -6.44
N TYR A 823 12.28 2.43 -7.59
CA TYR A 823 12.98 1.15 -7.73
C TYR A 823 14.42 1.35 -8.20
N PRO A 824 15.36 1.71 -7.31
CA PRO A 824 16.76 1.84 -7.69
C PRO A 824 17.32 0.56 -8.31
N VAL A 825 17.60 0.59 -9.62
CA VAL A 825 18.10 -0.54 -10.41
C VAL A 825 19.62 -0.60 -10.48
N LYS A 826 20.16 -1.81 -10.62
CA LYS A 826 21.56 -2.08 -10.97
C LYS A 826 21.63 -3.16 -12.05
N PRO A 827 22.58 -3.08 -13.00
CA PRO A 827 22.85 -4.17 -13.93
C PRO A 827 23.08 -5.50 -13.19
N ALA A 828 22.44 -6.58 -13.67
CA ALA A 828 22.62 -7.93 -13.14
C ALA A 828 22.55 -8.93 -14.30
N GLY A 829 23.71 -9.37 -14.78
CA GLY A 829 23.81 -10.08 -16.05
C GLY A 829 23.26 -9.23 -17.21
N ALA A 830 22.48 -9.85 -18.08
CA ALA A 830 21.70 -9.26 -19.15
C ALA A 830 20.46 -8.53 -18.64
N GLY A 831 20.05 -8.73 -17.39
CA GLY A 831 18.91 -8.07 -16.78
C GLY A 831 19.31 -7.04 -15.74
N TYR A 832 18.45 -6.89 -14.75
CA TYR A 832 18.61 -5.93 -13.67
C TYR A 832 18.21 -6.56 -12.34
N SER A 833 18.76 -6.00 -11.26
CA SER A 833 18.26 -6.18 -9.89
C SER A 833 17.74 -4.83 -9.38
N ALA A 834 16.79 -4.85 -8.45
CA ALA A 834 16.21 -3.63 -7.88
C ALA A 834 16.00 -3.78 -6.37
N ARG A 835 15.96 -2.63 -5.68
CA ARG A 835 15.45 -2.51 -4.31
C ARG A 835 14.28 -1.53 -4.28
N ILE A 836 13.56 -1.47 -3.17
CA ILE A 836 12.46 -0.52 -2.95
C ILE A 836 13.00 0.67 -2.15
N GLU A 837 12.66 1.88 -2.60
CA GLU A 837 12.93 3.13 -1.87
C GLU A 837 11.64 3.96 -1.83
N ASN A 838 11.04 4.16 -0.65
CA ASN A 838 9.76 4.88 -0.57
C ASN A 838 9.96 6.41 -0.69
N VAL A 839 9.05 7.06 -1.42
CA VAL A 839 9.00 8.52 -1.58
C VAL A 839 7.92 9.12 -0.67
N LEU A 840 6.69 8.62 -0.77
CA LEU A 840 5.54 8.98 0.07
C LEU A 840 4.83 7.73 0.57
N GLU A 841 4.39 7.71 1.82
CA GLU A 841 3.57 6.63 2.37
C GLU A 841 2.35 7.15 3.13
N GLY A 842 1.18 6.62 2.80
CA GLY A 842 -0.11 6.87 3.44
C GLY A 842 -0.33 6.11 4.74
N THR A 843 0.71 5.64 5.43
CA THR A 843 0.53 4.77 6.62
C THR A 843 -0.21 5.45 7.79
N LYS A 844 -0.35 6.78 7.78
CA LYS A 844 -1.17 7.59 8.71
C LYS A 844 -2.57 7.89 8.15
N ASP A 845 -2.74 7.88 6.83
CA ASP A 845 -4.00 8.18 6.15
C ASP A 845 -4.43 7.01 5.27
N ARG A 846 -5.38 6.23 5.77
CA ARG A 846 -5.92 5.11 4.99
C ARG A 846 -6.73 5.53 3.76
N TRP A 847 -6.83 6.82 3.46
CA TRP A 847 -7.46 7.34 2.25
C TRP A 847 -6.46 7.69 1.15
N PHE A 848 -5.16 7.82 1.49
CA PHE A 848 -4.15 8.07 0.47
C PHE A 848 -4.09 6.88 -0.49
N ARG A 849 -4.50 7.11 -1.74
CA ARG A 849 -4.55 6.18 -2.86
C ARG A 849 -3.88 6.87 -4.04
N PRO A 850 -2.53 6.85 -4.06
CA PRO A 850 -1.79 7.49 -5.12
C PRO A 850 -2.16 6.83 -6.46
N SER A 851 -2.52 7.64 -7.44
CA SER A 851 -3.04 7.22 -8.74
C SER A 851 -2.06 7.46 -9.88
N ASP A 852 -1.24 8.51 -9.80
CA ASP A 852 -0.18 8.78 -10.79
C ASP A 852 0.92 9.69 -10.22
N VAL A 853 2.06 9.73 -10.90
CA VAL A 853 3.21 10.57 -10.54
C VAL A 853 3.95 11.06 -11.78
N LYS A 854 4.24 12.36 -11.85
CA LYS A 854 4.92 13.00 -12.99
C LYS A 854 6.01 13.96 -12.55
N VAL A 855 6.97 14.20 -13.45
CA VAL A 855 8.12 15.10 -13.22
C VAL A 855 7.79 16.49 -13.76
N ALA A 856 7.87 17.49 -12.90
CA ALA A 856 7.62 18.88 -13.25
C ALA A 856 8.85 19.54 -13.91
N PRO A 857 8.70 20.66 -14.62
CA PRO A 857 9.80 21.36 -15.29
C PRO A 857 10.94 21.82 -14.37
N ASP A 858 10.64 22.08 -13.10
CA ASP A 858 11.63 22.46 -12.07
C ASP A 858 12.45 21.25 -11.54
N GLY A 859 12.09 20.03 -11.94
CA GLY A 859 12.70 18.79 -11.48
C GLY A 859 12.07 18.21 -10.21
N SER A 860 11.03 18.83 -9.64
CA SER A 860 10.21 18.21 -8.60
C SER A 860 9.28 17.15 -9.19
N ILE A 861 8.60 16.37 -8.36
CA ILE A 861 7.55 15.46 -8.82
C ILE A 861 6.20 15.87 -8.24
N ILE A 862 5.13 15.60 -8.97
CA ILE A 862 3.76 15.71 -8.49
C ILE A 862 3.18 14.31 -8.39
N ALA A 863 2.63 13.94 -7.24
CA ALA A 863 1.86 12.73 -7.04
C ALA A 863 0.37 13.07 -6.96
N ALA A 864 -0.44 12.41 -7.79
CA ALA A 864 -1.89 12.44 -7.71
C ALA A 864 -2.42 11.39 -6.76
N ASP A 865 -3.52 11.70 -6.08
CA ASP A 865 -4.18 10.87 -5.08
C ASP A 865 -5.70 10.92 -5.28
N TRP A 866 -6.31 9.76 -5.53
CA TRP A 866 -7.78 9.62 -5.56
C TRP A 866 -8.43 10.07 -4.25
N TYR A 867 -7.71 9.95 -3.15
CA TYR A 867 -8.18 10.16 -1.79
C TYR A 867 -9.46 9.36 -1.49
N ASP A 868 -9.34 8.02 -1.50
CA ASP A 868 -10.48 7.09 -1.46
C ASP A 868 -10.32 6.07 -0.30
N PRO A 869 -11.39 5.74 0.46
CA PRO A 869 -11.30 4.78 1.56
C PRO A 869 -11.24 3.32 1.09
N GLY A 870 -11.62 3.04 -0.15
CA GLY A 870 -11.34 1.81 -0.88
C GLY A 870 -9.95 1.86 -1.51
N VAL A 871 -9.67 1.07 -2.56
CA VAL A 871 -8.36 1.06 -3.24
C VAL A 871 -8.43 1.84 -4.57
N GLY A 872 -9.47 2.66 -4.74
CA GLY A 872 -9.88 3.12 -6.07
C GLY A 872 -10.32 1.94 -6.96
N GLY A 873 -10.40 2.15 -8.28
CA GLY A 873 -10.70 1.05 -9.21
C GLY A 873 -12.06 0.38 -8.95
N HIS A 874 -12.08 -0.96 -8.92
CA HIS A 874 -13.25 -1.78 -8.60
C HIS A 874 -13.90 -1.46 -7.24
N ASN A 875 -13.14 -0.91 -6.29
CA ASN A 875 -13.60 -0.60 -4.94
C ASN A 875 -13.55 0.92 -4.66
N ALA A 876 -13.60 1.78 -5.69
CA ALA A 876 -13.78 3.22 -5.52
C ALA A 876 -15.06 3.47 -4.71
N ARG A 877 -14.98 4.18 -3.60
CA ARG A 877 -16.08 4.39 -2.63
C ARG A 877 -16.46 5.86 -2.49
N HIS A 878 -15.56 6.76 -2.81
CA HIS A 878 -15.74 8.20 -2.67
C HIS A 878 -15.23 8.87 -3.95
N ILE A 879 -16.04 9.77 -4.50
CA ILE A 879 -15.79 10.42 -5.80
C ILE A 879 -15.67 11.94 -5.68
N ASP A 880 -15.95 12.50 -4.49
CA ASP A 880 -15.97 13.94 -4.22
C ASP A 880 -14.70 14.40 -3.50
N SER A 881 -13.59 13.70 -3.70
CA SER A 881 -12.28 14.05 -3.13
C SER A 881 -11.16 13.72 -4.08
N GLY A 882 -10.04 14.42 -3.96
CA GLY A 882 -8.87 14.21 -4.79
C GLY A 882 -7.79 15.22 -4.45
N ARG A 883 -6.53 14.81 -4.50
CA ARG A 883 -5.40 15.65 -4.06
C ARG A 883 -4.20 15.50 -4.96
N LEU A 884 -3.41 16.57 -5.05
CA LEU A 884 -2.11 16.60 -5.71
C LEU A 884 -1.05 17.02 -4.69
N PHE A 885 0.07 16.31 -4.66
CA PHE A 885 1.20 16.61 -3.78
C PHE A 885 2.45 16.89 -4.58
N ARG A 886 3.04 18.07 -4.41
CA ARG A 886 4.40 18.35 -4.88
C ARG A 886 5.41 17.75 -3.93
N VAL A 887 6.42 17.08 -4.45
CA VAL A 887 7.53 16.51 -3.67
C VAL A 887 8.85 17.01 -4.23
N ALA A 888 9.65 17.62 -3.36
CA ALA A 888 10.96 18.19 -3.66
C ALA A 888 11.91 17.99 -2.47
N PRO A 889 13.23 18.24 -2.61
CA PRO A 889 14.15 18.21 -1.48
C PRO A 889 13.74 19.18 -0.37
N LYS A 890 14.08 18.84 0.88
CA LYS A 890 13.84 19.75 2.01
C LYS A 890 14.48 21.12 1.77
N GLY A 891 13.75 22.18 2.09
CA GLY A 891 14.18 23.56 1.86
C GLY A 891 13.83 24.10 0.47
N ASN A 892 13.44 23.25 -0.50
CA ASN A 892 12.93 23.68 -1.79
C ASN A 892 11.41 23.89 -1.72
N THR A 893 11.01 25.06 -1.22
CA THR A 893 9.60 25.38 -0.94
C THR A 893 8.86 26.08 -2.08
N LYS A 894 9.57 26.64 -3.06
CA LYS A 894 8.96 27.33 -4.20
C LYS A 894 8.78 26.39 -5.38
N TYR A 895 7.74 26.61 -6.16
CA TYR A 895 7.56 25.95 -7.44
C TYR A 895 7.89 26.94 -8.57
N SER A 896 8.94 26.65 -9.34
CA SER A 896 9.46 27.59 -10.33
C SER A 896 9.66 26.93 -11.68
N THR A 897 8.84 27.29 -12.66
CA THR A 897 8.97 26.78 -14.02
C THR A 897 10.13 27.47 -14.76
N PRO A 898 11.17 26.74 -15.23
CA PRO A 898 12.23 27.32 -16.04
C PRO A 898 11.67 27.86 -17.37
N LYS A 899 12.16 29.02 -17.80
CA LYS A 899 11.79 29.63 -19.09
C LYS A 899 12.82 29.24 -20.16
N PHE A 900 12.34 28.77 -21.31
CA PHE A 900 13.18 28.39 -22.44
C PHE A 900 12.86 29.21 -23.68
N ILE A 901 13.88 29.50 -24.50
CA ILE A 901 13.73 30.20 -25.77
C ILE A 901 13.65 29.17 -26.91
N PHE A 902 12.47 28.59 -27.10
CA PHE A 902 12.23 27.54 -28.09
C PHE A 902 12.40 27.97 -29.57
N LYS A 903 12.59 29.27 -29.84
CA LYS A 903 12.85 29.79 -31.18
C LYS A 903 14.30 29.61 -31.64
N THR A 904 15.22 29.32 -30.71
CA THR A 904 16.65 29.20 -30.98
C THR A 904 17.12 27.76 -30.79
N ILE A 905 18.15 27.35 -31.52
CA ILE A 905 18.76 26.02 -31.36
C ILE A 905 19.29 25.86 -29.93
N ASP A 906 20.04 26.83 -29.42
CA ASP A 906 20.61 26.77 -28.06
C ASP A 906 19.54 26.68 -26.98
N GLY A 907 18.47 27.47 -27.11
CA GLY A 907 17.32 27.40 -26.21
C GLY A 907 16.61 26.04 -26.26
N CYS A 908 16.52 25.41 -27.45
CA CYS A 908 16.00 24.05 -27.57
C CYS A 908 16.95 22.99 -26.99
N ILE A 909 18.27 23.14 -27.15
CA ILE A 909 19.26 22.25 -26.54
C ILE A 909 19.18 22.32 -25.01
N ALA A 910 19.05 23.53 -24.44
CA ALA A 910 18.83 23.70 -23.01
C ALA A 910 17.52 23.04 -22.54
N ALA A 911 16.43 23.20 -23.32
CA ALA A 911 15.15 22.56 -23.02
C ALA A 911 15.18 21.02 -23.15
N LEU A 912 15.94 20.47 -24.12
CA LEU A 912 16.08 19.02 -24.30
C LEU A 912 16.77 18.34 -23.10
N LYS A 913 17.57 19.09 -22.33
CA LYS A 913 18.18 18.62 -21.07
C LYS A 913 17.17 18.52 -19.92
N ASN A 914 16.01 19.19 -20.00
CA ASN A 914 15.03 19.23 -18.93
C ASN A 914 14.40 17.83 -18.62
N PRO A 915 14.07 17.54 -17.35
CA PRO A 915 13.48 16.25 -16.97
C PRO A 915 11.98 16.12 -17.26
N ASN A 916 11.25 17.20 -17.54
CA ASN A 916 9.84 17.16 -17.93
C ASN A 916 9.65 16.75 -19.40
N ASN A 917 8.67 15.88 -19.65
CA ASN A 917 8.42 15.33 -20.99
C ASN A 917 7.89 16.38 -21.97
N ALA A 918 6.97 17.25 -21.56
CA ALA A 918 6.39 18.29 -22.41
C ALA A 918 7.42 19.35 -22.83
N VAL A 919 8.33 19.75 -21.93
CA VAL A 919 9.47 20.63 -22.28
C VAL A 919 10.36 19.97 -23.34
N ARG A 920 10.70 18.68 -23.15
CA ARG A 920 11.48 17.93 -24.13
C ARG A 920 10.75 17.74 -25.44
N HIS A 921 9.42 17.58 -25.43
CA HIS A 921 8.62 17.41 -26.63
C HIS A 921 8.70 18.66 -27.53
N ILE A 922 8.55 19.87 -26.97
CA ILE A 922 8.71 21.11 -27.74
C ILE A 922 10.12 21.18 -28.33
N ALA A 923 11.15 20.98 -27.49
CA ALA A 923 12.54 21.04 -27.90
C ALA A 923 12.86 20.04 -29.03
N TRP A 924 12.42 18.80 -28.86
CA TRP A 924 12.60 17.72 -29.82
C TRP A 924 11.93 18.07 -31.16
N THR A 925 10.69 18.55 -31.12
CA THR A 925 9.93 18.90 -32.32
C THR A 925 10.59 20.04 -33.09
N GLU A 926 11.02 21.09 -32.40
CA GLU A 926 11.70 22.23 -33.05
C GLU A 926 13.09 21.88 -33.57
N LEU A 927 13.88 21.07 -32.86
CA LEU A 927 15.19 20.60 -33.34
C LEU A 927 15.04 19.67 -34.54
N ASN A 928 14.08 18.74 -34.49
CA ASN A 928 13.80 17.84 -35.61
C ASN A 928 13.30 18.61 -36.83
N ARG A 929 12.45 19.63 -36.67
CA ARG A 929 11.99 20.49 -37.78
C ARG A 929 13.16 21.24 -38.45
N GLN A 930 14.18 21.62 -37.70
CA GLN A 930 15.33 22.37 -38.21
C GLN A 930 16.38 21.51 -38.94
N GLN A 931 16.34 20.18 -38.79
CA GLN A 931 17.17 19.23 -39.54
C GLN A 931 18.66 19.61 -39.53
N ALA A 932 19.26 19.85 -40.71
CA ALA A 932 20.68 20.14 -40.87
C ALA A 932 21.18 21.33 -40.04
N LYS A 933 20.31 22.33 -39.77
CA LYS A 933 20.68 23.50 -38.96
C LYS A 933 20.93 23.13 -37.49
N ALA A 934 20.16 22.20 -36.93
CA ALA A 934 20.31 21.74 -35.55
C ALA A 934 21.49 20.77 -35.36
N LYS A 935 22.03 20.23 -36.45
CA LYS A 935 23.04 19.17 -36.43
C LYS A 935 24.29 19.52 -35.60
N PRO A 936 24.97 20.67 -35.77
CA PRO A 936 26.21 20.94 -35.05
C PRO A 936 26.01 20.96 -33.53
N ALA A 937 24.94 21.59 -33.05
CA ALA A 937 24.62 21.66 -31.63
C ALA A 937 24.22 20.29 -31.05
N LEU A 938 23.57 19.44 -31.85
CA LEU A 938 23.28 18.05 -31.46
C LEU A 938 24.55 17.18 -31.43
N GLU A 939 25.50 17.37 -32.34
CA GLU A 939 26.81 16.68 -32.32
C GLU A 939 27.68 17.12 -31.13
N GLU A 940 27.54 18.36 -30.68
CA GLU A 940 28.12 18.82 -29.41
C GLU A 940 27.44 18.16 -28.21
N LEU A 941 26.10 18.17 -28.15
CA LEU A 941 25.33 17.53 -27.08
C LEU A 941 25.59 16.01 -27.01
N ALA A 942 25.81 15.36 -28.15
CA ALA A 942 26.19 13.95 -28.23
C ALA A 942 27.56 13.62 -27.62
N ARG A 943 28.33 14.63 -27.19
CA ARG A 943 29.62 14.49 -26.48
C ARG A 943 29.56 14.98 -25.03
N ASP A 944 28.39 15.37 -24.54
CA ASP A 944 28.18 15.87 -23.18
C ASP A 944 28.61 14.85 -22.12
N ALA A 945 29.10 15.31 -20.97
CA ALA A 945 29.51 14.44 -19.86
C ALA A 945 28.35 13.57 -19.35
N ASN A 946 27.11 14.07 -19.40
CA ASN A 946 25.91 13.36 -18.96
C ASN A 946 25.39 12.39 -20.04
N PRO A 947 25.34 11.07 -19.77
CA PRO A 947 24.88 10.08 -20.75
C PRO A 947 23.41 10.27 -21.19
N LEU A 948 22.55 10.85 -20.34
CA LEU A 948 21.16 11.14 -20.72
C LEU A 948 21.10 12.14 -21.87
N PHE A 949 21.94 13.17 -21.82
CA PHE A 949 21.96 14.22 -22.83
C PHE A 949 22.54 13.70 -24.14
N ARG A 950 23.60 12.86 -24.07
CA ARG A 950 24.12 12.16 -25.24
C ARG A 950 23.05 11.28 -25.90
N ALA A 951 22.33 10.48 -25.10
CA ALA A 951 21.28 9.60 -25.61
C ALA A 951 20.16 10.39 -26.34
N ARG A 952 19.66 11.46 -25.73
CA ARG A 952 18.63 12.33 -26.34
C ARG A 952 19.11 12.96 -27.65
N ALA A 953 20.38 13.40 -27.70
CA ALA A 953 20.98 13.95 -28.91
C ALA A 953 21.08 12.91 -30.03
N LEU A 954 21.52 11.69 -29.71
CA LEU A 954 21.72 10.61 -30.68
C LEU A 954 20.40 10.18 -31.35
N TRP A 955 19.28 10.17 -30.62
CA TRP A 955 17.96 9.96 -31.22
C TRP A 955 17.62 11.02 -32.27
N LEU A 956 17.79 12.31 -31.96
CA LEU A 956 17.52 13.40 -32.91
C LEU A 956 18.51 13.42 -34.08
N LEU A 957 19.80 13.18 -33.82
CA LEU A 957 20.81 13.04 -34.87
C LEU A 957 20.45 11.93 -35.85
N ALA A 958 19.82 10.85 -35.40
CA ALA A 958 19.37 9.80 -36.29
C ALA A 958 18.17 10.20 -37.17
N LYS A 959 17.31 11.10 -36.68
CA LYS A 959 16.17 11.66 -37.43
C LYS A 959 16.58 12.70 -38.49
N ILE A 960 17.79 13.25 -38.41
CA ILE A 960 18.30 14.14 -39.47
C ILE A 960 18.48 13.32 -40.75
N LYS A 961 17.91 13.83 -41.85
CA LYS A 961 17.96 13.17 -43.17
C LYS A 961 19.40 12.76 -43.54
N GLY A 962 19.60 11.46 -43.74
CA GLY A 962 20.89 10.87 -44.13
C GLY A 962 21.93 10.73 -43.00
N ASN A 963 21.58 11.02 -41.74
CA ASN A 963 22.55 11.03 -40.64
C ASN A 963 22.48 9.83 -39.68
N ALA A 964 21.47 8.96 -39.83
CA ALA A 964 21.28 7.78 -38.97
C ALA A 964 22.52 6.89 -38.84
N ALA A 965 23.21 6.57 -39.94
CA ALA A 965 24.43 5.76 -39.90
C ALA A 965 25.55 6.40 -39.07
N LYS A 966 25.70 7.73 -39.14
CA LYS A 966 26.70 8.48 -38.34
C LYS A 966 26.33 8.49 -36.85
N ALA A 967 25.04 8.66 -36.54
CA ALA A 967 24.55 8.57 -35.15
C ALA A 967 24.79 7.17 -34.56
N ILE A 968 24.54 6.11 -35.34
CA ILE A 968 24.81 4.72 -34.94
C ILE A 968 26.32 4.52 -34.66
N GLU A 969 27.21 4.95 -35.56
CA GLU A 969 28.66 4.84 -35.35
C GLU A 969 29.15 5.61 -34.12
N ALA A 970 28.58 6.78 -33.84
CA ALA A 970 28.88 7.54 -32.63
C ALA A 970 28.45 6.76 -31.38
N ALA A 971 27.22 6.24 -31.38
CA ALA A 971 26.65 5.50 -30.25
C ALA A 971 27.43 4.20 -29.93
N ILE A 972 27.88 3.46 -30.96
CA ILE A 972 28.67 2.22 -30.78
C ILE A 972 30.00 2.48 -30.05
N ARG A 973 30.55 3.68 -30.17
CA ARG A 973 31.84 4.06 -29.56
C ARG A 973 31.68 4.67 -28.17
N ASP A 974 30.45 4.83 -27.69
CA ASP A 974 30.21 5.42 -26.37
C ASP A 974 30.70 4.49 -25.24
N LYS A 975 31.22 5.09 -24.18
CA LYS A 975 31.66 4.38 -22.98
C LYS A 975 30.48 3.75 -22.21
N ASP A 976 29.30 4.36 -22.27
CA ASP A 976 28.10 3.89 -21.60
C ASP A 976 27.43 2.76 -22.39
N SER A 977 27.21 1.61 -21.76
CA SER A 977 26.59 0.47 -22.43
C SER A 977 25.14 0.70 -22.82
N ASP A 978 24.41 1.59 -22.12
CA ASP A 978 23.02 1.90 -22.47
C ASP A 978 22.93 2.66 -23.80
N ILE A 979 23.95 3.48 -24.12
CA ILE A 979 24.07 4.17 -25.42
C ILE A 979 24.50 3.17 -26.52
N ARG A 980 25.38 2.21 -26.21
CA ARG A 980 25.70 1.14 -27.17
C ARG A 980 24.49 0.21 -27.43
N VAL A 981 23.63 0.00 -26.44
CA VAL A 981 22.31 -0.66 -26.63
C VAL A 981 21.42 0.20 -27.53
N GLN A 982 21.35 1.51 -27.26
CA GLN A 982 20.58 2.47 -28.07
C GLN A 982 20.97 2.45 -29.55
N SER A 983 22.25 2.21 -29.90
CA SER A 983 22.69 2.15 -31.30
C SER A 983 21.95 1.08 -32.11
N LEU A 984 21.65 -0.07 -31.51
CA LEU A 984 20.88 -1.15 -32.14
C LEU A 984 19.42 -0.78 -32.31
N ARG A 985 18.84 -0.09 -31.32
CA ARG A 985 17.46 0.42 -31.39
C ARG A 985 17.31 1.45 -32.49
N ILE A 986 18.26 2.39 -32.60
CA ILE A 986 18.34 3.34 -33.72
C ILE A 986 18.46 2.59 -35.05
N ALA A 987 19.36 1.61 -35.14
CA ALA A 987 19.55 0.82 -36.36
C ALA A 987 18.26 0.12 -36.81
N ARG A 988 17.49 -0.47 -35.88
CA ARG A 988 16.20 -1.10 -36.20
C ARG A 988 15.18 -0.09 -36.72
N GLN A 989 15.00 1.04 -36.02
CA GLN A 989 14.05 2.07 -36.45
C GLN A 989 14.36 2.64 -37.84
N HIS A 990 15.64 2.75 -38.18
CA HIS A 990 16.10 3.28 -39.46
C HIS A 990 16.36 2.22 -40.53
N ARG A 991 16.09 0.93 -40.23
CA ARG A 991 16.34 -0.21 -41.14
C ARG A 991 17.80 -0.30 -41.61
N LEU A 992 18.72 -0.02 -40.69
CA LEU A 992 20.19 -0.02 -40.89
C LEU A 992 20.89 -1.15 -40.13
N VAL A 993 20.16 -2.16 -39.68
CA VAL A 993 20.77 -3.35 -39.08
C VAL A 993 21.57 -4.11 -40.14
N SER A 994 22.81 -4.48 -39.81
CA SER A 994 23.66 -5.29 -40.69
C SER A 994 24.39 -6.38 -39.90
N ASN A 995 24.77 -7.46 -40.59
CA ASN A 995 25.53 -8.54 -39.97
C ASN A 995 26.88 -8.05 -39.39
N ALA A 996 27.51 -7.06 -40.03
CA ALA A 996 28.74 -6.45 -39.54
C ALA A 996 28.51 -5.72 -38.21
N LEU A 997 27.42 -4.94 -38.11
CA LEU A 997 27.03 -4.26 -36.88
C LEU A 997 26.77 -5.26 -35.75
N LEU A 998 25.95 -6.28 -36.01
CA LEU A 998 25.62 -7.30 -35.01
C LEU A 998 26.85 -8.10 -34.57
N ALA A 999 27.73 -8.49 -35.51
CA ALA A 999 28.96 -9.22 -35.21
C ALA A 999 29.96 -8.39 -34.37
N ARG A 1000 30.01 -7.07 -34.60
CA ARG A 1000 30.81 -6.14 -33.78
C ARG A 1000 30.28 -6.08 -32.35
N LEU A 1001 28.98 -5.84 -32.16
CA LEU A 1001 28.38 -5.67 -30.84
C LEU A 1001 28.17 -6.99 -30.08
N ALA A 1002 28.13 -8.14 -30.75
CA ALA A 1002 28.12 -9.45 -30.09
C ALA A 1002 29.39 -9.74 -29.27
N LYS A 1003 30.48 -9.03 -29.57
CA LYS A 1003 31.75 -9.11 -28.85
C LYS A 1003 31.85 -8.12 -27.68
N ASP A 1004 30.83 -7.29 -27.46
CA ASP A 1004 30.83 -6.30 -26.37
C ASP A 1004 30.96 -6.99 -25.00
N SER A 1005 31.68 -6.35 -24.08
CA SER A 1005 31.88 -6.86 -22.73
C SER A 1005 30.59 -6.81 -21.90
N SER A 1006 29.69 -5.86 -22.20
CA SER A 1006 28.40 -5.72 -21.52
C SER A 1006 27.40 -6.79 -21.98
N ALA A 1007 26.82 -7.52 -21.01
CA ALA A 1007 25.75 -8.48 -21.28
C ALA A 1007 24.46 -7.79 -21.78
N HIS A 1008 24.25 -6.51 -21.45
CA HIS A 1008 23.10 -5.73 -21.95
C HIS A 1008 23.21 -5.49 -23.45
N VAL A 1009 24.40 -5.16 -23.94
CA VAL A 1009 24.65 -4.96 -25.39
C VAL A 1009 24.44 -6.27 -26.14
N ARG A 1010 25.03 -7.37 -25.63
CA ARG A 1010 24.85 -8.71 -26.23
C ARG A 1010 23.38 -9.17 -26.21
N ARG A 1011 22.63 -8.89 -25.14
CA ARG A 1011 21.18 -9.12 -25.08
C ARG A 1011 20.45 -8.33 -26.17
N GLU A 1012 20.78 -7.05 -26.35
CA GLU A 1012 20.13 -6.23 -27.38
C GLU A 1012 20.46 -6.71 -28.80
N VAL A 1013 21.66 -7.27 -29.03
CA VAL A 1013 21.98 -7.96 -30.29
C VAL A 1013 21.00 -9.11 -30.52
N LEU A 1014 20.79 -9.97 -29.53
CA LEU A 1014 19.84 -11.09 -29.61
C LEU A 1014 18.40 -10.61 -29.86
N VAL A 1015 17.94 -9.60 -29.14
CA VAL A 1015 16.60 -9.01 -29.37
C VAL A 1015 16.48 -8.45 -30.79
N THR A 1016 17.54 -7.81 -31.30
CA THR A 1016 17.58 -7.27 -32.67
C THR A 1016 17.52 -8.37 -33.73
N MET A 1017 18.08 -9.55 -33.46
CA MET A 1017 18.01 -10.70 -34.38
C MET A 1017 16.59 -11.23 -34.58
N ALA A 1018 15.67 -10.98 -33.62
CA ALA A 1018 14.26 -11.39 -33.74
C ALA A 1018 13.44 -10.47 -34.66
N ASP A 1019 13.98 -9.30 -35.02
CA ASP A 1019 13.33 -8.37 -35.93
C ASP A 1019 13.38 -8.90 -37.37
N LYS A 1020 12.22 -9.31 -37.89
CA LYS A 1020 12.08 -9.83 -39.26
C LYS A 1020 12.56 -8.85 -40.33
N LYS A 1021 12.62 -7.54 -40.04
CA LYS A 1021 13.09 -6.52 -40.98
C LYS A 1021 14.61 -6.36 -41.00
N SER A 1022 15.33 -6.96 -40.06
CA SER A 1022 16.80 -6.93 -39.99
C SER A 1022 17.50 -7.88 -40.97
N GLY A 1023 16.74 -8.63 -41.79
CA GLY A 1023 17.27 -9.64 -42.70
C GLY A 1023 17.70 -10.93 -41.99
N LYS A 1024 18.13 -11.94 -42.76
CA LYS A 1024 18.55 -13.23 -42.20
C LYS A 1024 19.92 -13.11 -41.55
N VAL A 1025 19.96 -13.20 -40.22
CA VAL A 1025 21.21 -13.20 -39.43
C VAL A 1025 21.90 -14.57 -39.49
N PRO A 1026 23.22 -14.68 -39.70
CA PRO A 1026 23.94 -15.94 -39.74
C PRO A 1026 23.82 -16.76 -38.45
N ALA A 1027 23.60 -18.07 -38.57
CA ALA A 1027 23.50 -18.98 -37.42
C ALA A 1027 24.75 -18.93 -36.51
N LYS A 1028 25.94 -18.79 -37.12
CA LYS A 1028 27.23 -18.63 -36.43
C LYS A 1028 27.19 -17.55 -35.35
N LEU A 1029 26.54 -16.41 -35.61
CA LEU A 1029 26.48 -15.31 -34.65
C LEU A 1029 25.64 -15.66 -33.42
N TRP A 1030 24.51 -16.35 -33.63
CA TRP A 1030 23.70 -16.86 -32.53
C TRP A 1030 24.48 -17.88 -31.70
N VAL A 1031 25.20 -18.81 -32.35
CA VAL A 1031 26.04 -19.82 -31.68
C VAL A 1031 27.12 -19.17 -30.82
N ASP A 1032 27.80 -18.14 -31.34
CA ASP A 1032 28.82 -17.40 -30.59
C ASP A 1032 28.26 -16.72 -29.35
N LEU A 1033 27.02 -16.21 -29.43
CA LEU A 1033 26.31 -15.62 -28.30
C LEU A 1033 25.79 -16.69 -27.33
N ALA A 1034 25.29 -17.83 -27.82
CA ALA A 1034 24.82 -18.94 -27.01
C ALA A 1034 25.96 -19.53 -26.16
N ASN A 1035 27.16 -19.65 -26.74
CA ASN A 1035 28.36 -20.10 -26.03
C ASN A 1035 28.87 -19.11 -24.96
N LYS A 1036 28.31 -17.91 -24.88
CA LYS A 1036 28.56 -16.93 -23.80
C LYS A 1036 27.54 -17.02 -22.66
N HIS A 1037 26.50 -17.86 -22.77
CA HIS A 1037 25.58 -18.10 -21.65
C HIS A 1037 26.33 -18.79 -20.51
N ASP A 1038 26.14 -18.30 -19.28
CA ASP A 1038 26.88 -18.76 -18.11
C ASP A 1038 26.16 -19.87 -17.31
N GLY A 1039 24.95 -20.24 -17.74
CA GLY A 1039 24.09 -21.21 -17.04
C GLY A 1039 23.38 -20.65 -15.80
N LYS A 1040 23.36 -19.33 -15.62
CA LYS A 1040 22.73 -18.64 -14.48
C LYS A 1040 21.82 -17.49 -14.92
N ASP A 1041 22.17 -16.80 -16.00
CA ASP A 1041 21.47 -15.61 -16.46
C ASP A 1041 20.19 -15.92 -17.25
N ARG A 1042 19.06 -15.94 -16.55
CA ARG A 1042 17.75 -16.20 -17.13
C ARG A 1042 17.32 -15.14 -18.17
N TRP A 1043 17.76 -13.89 -18.03
CA TRP A 1043 17.44 -12.83 -18.99
C TRP A 1043 18.17 -13.04 -20.31
N TYR A 1044 19.45 -13.42 -20.24
CA TYR A 1044 20.24 -13.75 -21.43
C TYR A 1044 19.68 -14.99 -22.14
N LEU A 1045 19.30 -16.01 -21.38
CA LEU A 1045 18.68 -17.22 -21.91
C LEU A 1045 17.36 -16.93 -22.65
N GLU A 1046 16.52 -16.03 -22.12
CA GLU A 1046 15.30 -15.64 -22.80
C GLU A 1046 15.55 -14.78 -24.05
N ALA A 1047 16.58 -13.93 -24.04
CA ALA A 1047 17.00 -13.22 -25.24
C ALA A 1047 17.47 -14.18 -26.35
N LEU A 1048 18.22 -15.24 -26.00
CA LEU A 1048 18.61 -16.30 -26.95
C LEU A 1048 17.38 -16.96 -27.57
N GLY A 1049 16.39 -17.27 -26.75
CA GLY A 1049 15.15 -17.89 -27.18
C GLY A 1049 14.23 -16.97 -27.99
N ILE A 1050 14.26 -15.65 -27.74
CA ILE A 1050 13.60 -14.63 -28.57
C ILE A 1050 14.27 -14.58 -29.96
N ALA A 1051 15.60 -14.52 -30.00
CA ALA A 1051 16.38 -14.51 -31.24
C ALA A 1051 16.19 -15.78 -32.08
N ALA A 1052 15.87 -16.91 -31.43
CA ALA A 1052 15.68 -18.18 -32.09
C ALA A 1052 14.27 -18.42 -32.66
N ARG A 1053 13.29 -17.55 -32.37
CA ARG A 1053 11.89 -17.76 -32.73
C ARG A 1053 11.70 -17.90 -34.24
N GLY A 1054 11.15 -19.04 -34.68
CA GLY A 1054 10.96 -19.39 -36.09
C GLY A 1054 12.21 -19.94 -36.79
N ARG A 1055 13.32 -20.11 -36.07
CA ARG A 1055 14.60 -20.67 -36.55
C ARG A 1055 15.21 -21.66 -35.54
N GLU A 1056 14.41 -22.18 -34.62
CA GLU A 1056 14.88 -22.99 -33.50
C GLU A 1056 15.67 -24.21 -33.96
N ALA A 1057 15.18 -24.94 -34.97
CA ALA A 1057 15.86 -26.12 -35.51
C ALA A 1057 17.24 -25.78 -36.11
N GLU A 1058 17.28 -24.79 -37.03
CA GLU A 1058 18.51 -24.33 -37.68
C GLU A 1058 19.59 -23.93 -36.66
N LEU A 1059 19.22 -23.12 -35.66
CA LEU A 1059 20.16 -22.57 -34.70
C LEU A 1059 20.63 -23.62 -33.68
N PHE A 1060 19.73 -24.52 -33.28
CA PHE A 1060 20.07 -25.62 -32.38
C PHE A 1060 21.04 -26.61 -33.05
N ASP A 1061 20.80 -26.95 -34.31
CA ASP A 1061 21.71 -27.82 -35.08
C ASP A 1061 23.09 -27.17 -35.26
N ALA A 1062 23.12 -25.88 -35.59
CA ALA A 1062 24.36 -25.13 -35.70
C ALA A 1062 25.15 -25.11 -34.37
N TRP A 1063 24.46 -24.95 -33.24
CA TRP A 1063 25.10 -24.98 -31.92
C TRP A 1063 25.63 -26.37 -31.56
N LEU A 1064 24.83 -27.43 -31.79
CA LEU A 1064 25.25 -28.81 -31.55
C LEU A 1064 26.49 -29.20 -32.36
N SER A 1065 26.63 -28.69 -33.58
CA SER A 1065 27.81 -28.94 -34.43
C SER A 1065 29.11 -28.30 -33.91
N GLN A 1066 29.02 -27.31 -33.01
CA GLN A 1066 30.17 -26.53 -32.54
C GLN A 1066 30.44 -26.68 -31.03
N VAL A 1067 29.43 -27.06 -30.23
CA VAL A 1067 29.58 -27.17 -28.79
C VAL A 1067 30.44 -28.40 -28.43
N LYS A 1068 31.56 -28.17 -27.73
CA LYS A 1068 32.47 -29.25 -27.31
C LYS A 1068 31.84 -30.20 -26.29
N LYS A 1069 31.08 -29.65 -25.34
CA LYS A 1069 30.37 -30.39 -24.30
C LYS A 1069 29.00 -29.74 -24.07
N TRP A 1070 27.96 -30.36 -24.60
CA TRP A 1070 26.58 -29.86 -24.44
C TRP A 1070 26.08 -30.02 -22.99
N ASP A 1071 26.53 -31.07 -22.28
CA ASP A 1071 26.05 -31.38 -20.94
C ASP A 1071 26.78 -30.57 -19.85
N THR A 1072 26.54 -29.26 -19.88
CA THR A 1072 26.99 -28.26 -18.89
C THR A 1072 25.78 -27.48 -18.38
N ALA A 1073 25.90 -26.72 -17.29
CA ALA A 1073 24.78 -25.90 -16.80
C ALA A 1073 24.22 -24.97 -17.90
N ALA A 1074 25.10 -24.29 -18.65
CA ALA A 1074 24.73 -23.43 -19.76
C ALA A 1074 24.11 -24.21 -20.94
N GLY A 1075 24.69 -25.34 -21.31
CA GLY A 1075 24.16 -26.15 -22.41
C GLY A 1075 22.81 -26.79 -22.10
N ARG A 1076 22.61 -27.28 -20.87
CA ARG A 1076 21.31 -27.77 -20.38
C ARG A 1076 20.25 -26.66 -20.39
N ASP A 1077 20.63 -25.42 -20.04
CA ASP A 1077 19.74 -24.25 -20.12
C ASP A 1077 19.32 -23.94 -21.57
N ILE A 1078 20.26 -24.00 -22.51
CA ILE A 1078 19.98 -23.81 -23.94
C ILE A 1078 19.02 -24.91 -24.42
N ILE A 1079 19.32 -26.18 -24.17
CA ILE A 1079 18.46 -27.33 -24.52
C ILE A 1079 17.05 -27.15 -23.94
N TRP A 1080 16.96 -26.75 -22.67
CA TRP A 1080 15.70 -26.47 -21.99
C TRP A 1080 14.89 -25.34 -22.67
N ARG A 1081 15.56 -24.34 -23.24
CA ARG A 1081 14.90 -23.21 -23.90
C ARG A 1081 14.49 -23.47 -25.35
N MET A 1082 15.13 -24.40 -26.04
CA MET A 1082 14.92 -24.62 -27.47
C MET A 1082 13.65 -25.43 -27.77
N ARG A 1083 12.78 -24.90 -28.63
CA ARG A 1083 11.48 -25.48 -28.98
C ARG A 1083 11.53 -26.23 -30.31
N THR A 1084 12.40 -27.23 -30.41
CA THR A 1084 12.60 -28.04 -31.62
C THR A 1084 12.47 -29.53 -31.30
N PRO A 1085 11.91 -30.36 -32.20
CA PRO A 1085 11.86 -31.82 -32.06
C PRO A 1085 13.15 -32.45 -31.55
N LYS A 1086 14.29 -32.05 -32.10
CA LYS A 1086 15.60 -32.61 -31.74
C LYS A 1086 15.98 -32.37 -30.28
N ALA A 1087 15.54 -31.27 -29.66
CA ALA A 1087 15.81 -30.98 -28.26
C ALA A 1087 15.15 -32.00 -27.32
N ALA A 1088 14.06 -32.66 -27.74
CA ALA A 1088 13.36 -33.66 -26.92
C ALA A 1088 14.28 -34.83 -26.53
N SER A 1089 15.08 -35.33 -27.48
CA SER A 1089 16.05 -36.40 -27.23
C SER A 1089 17.13 -36.02 -26.20
N PHE A 1090 17.56 -34.76 -26.19
CA PHE A 1090 18.52 -34.27 -25.20
C PHE A 1090 17.87 -34.04 -23.84
N LEU A 1091 16.61 -33.60 -23.79
CA LEU A 1091 15.84 -33.51 -22.55
C LEU A 1091 15.65 -34.89 -21.91
N ALA A 1092 15.36 -35.94 -22.69
CA ALA A 1092 15.29 -37.31 -22.20
C ALA A 1092 16.62 -37.73 -21.53
N LYS A 1093 17.75 -37.56 -22.23
CA LYS A 1093 19.10 -37.84 -21.68
C LYS A 1093 19.37 -37.09 -20.37
N ILE A 1094 18.97 -35.82 -20.26
CA ILE A 1094 19.13 -35.05 -19.02
C ILE A 1094 18.24 -35.64 -17.91
N ILE A 1095 16.98 -35.98 -18.20
CA ILE A 1095 16.02 -36.47 -17.20
C ILE A 1095 16.40 -37.87 -16.68
N THR A 1096 16.89 -38.74 -17.56
CA THR A 1096 17.27 -40.13 -17.23
C THR A 1096 18.67 -40.25 -16.63
N SER A 1097 19.53 -39.24 -16.79
CA SER A 1097 20.86 -39.20 -16.16
C SER A 1097 20.80 -39.31 -14.62
N ALA A 1098 21.70 -40.12 -14.07
CA ALA A 1098 21.90 -40.26 -12.63
C ALA A 1098 22.42 -38.98 -11.96
N ASP A 1099 23.11 -38.12 -12.73
CA ASP A 1099 23.68 -36.86 -12.23
C ASP A 1099 22.65 -35.74 -12.11
N THR A 1100 21.46 -35.91 -12.71
CA THR A 1100 20.39 -34.90 -12.65
C THR A 1100 19.61 -35.03 -11.36
N LYS A 1101 19.68 -33.97 -10.55
CA LYS A 1101 18.99 -33.91 -9.26
C LYS A 1101 17.48 -34.04 -9.45
N ALA A 1102 16.82 -34.78 -8.56
CA ALA A 1102 15.37 -34.99 -8.61
C ALA A 1102 14.57 -33.68 -8.72
N ALA A 1103 15.00 -32.63 -7.98
CA ALA A 1103 14.36 -31.31 -8.00
C ALA A 1103 14.48 -30.56 -9.35
N GLU A 1104 15.39 -30.96 -10.24
CA GLU A 1104 15.59 -30.35 -11.56
C GLU A 1104 14.84 -31.10 -12.68
N LYS A 1105 14.50 -32.37 -12.46
CA LYS A 1105 13.84 -33.21 -13.48
C LYS A 1105 12.51 -32.62 -13.95
N GLU A 1106 11.72 -32.06 -13.03
CA GLU A 1106 10.43 -31.43 -13.38
C GLU A 1106 10.59 -30.24 -14.34
N ARG A 1107 11.67 -29.46 -14.20
CA ARG A 1107 11.97 -28.32 -15.09
C ARG A 1107 12.20 -28.80 -16.53
N TYR A 1108 12.96 -29.87 -16.71
CA TYR A 1108 13.24 -30.44 -18.03
C TYR A 1108 12.02 -31.17 -18.62
N MET A 1109 11.28 -31.89 -17.79
CA MET A 1109 10.01 -32.50 -18.20
C MET A 1109 9.03 -31.43 -18.68
N ARG A 1110 8.92 -30.29 -17.97
CA ARG A 1110 8.09 -29.17 -18.39
C ARG A 1110 8.50 -28.58 -19.75
N ALA A 1111 9.78 -28.62 -20.13
CA ALA A 1111 10.21 -28.11 -21.43
C ALA A 1111 9.68 -28.95 -22.60
N LEU A 1112 9.43 -30.26 -22.41
CA LEU A 1112 8.84 -31.12 -23.44
C LEU A 1112 7.44 -30.62 -23.86
N ASP A 1113 6.68 -29.99 -22.97
CA ASP A 1113 5.37 -29.41 -23.28
C ASP A 1113 5.46 -28.31 -24.35
N PHE A 1114 6.61 -27.63 -24.43
CA PHE A 1114 6.87 -26.55 -25.39
C PHE A 1114 7.48 -27.00 -26.72
N ILE A 1115 7.75 -28.29 -26.86
CA ILE A 1115 8.20 -28.89 -28.13
C ILE A 1115 6.96 -29.29 -28.94
N PRO A 1116 6.88 -28.91 -30.24
CA PRO A 1116 5.82 -29.35 -31.13
C PRO A 1116 5.65 -30.87 -31.14
N LYS A 1117 4.46 -31.36 -31.45
CA LYS A 1117 4.23 -32.80 -31.61
C LYS A 1117 5.11 -33.34 -32.75
N SER A 1118 5.90 -34.36 -32.47
CA SER A 1118 6.80 -35.02 -33.43
C SER A 1118 7.17 -36.42 -32.94
N LYS A 1119 7.72 -37.25 -33.84
CA LYS A 1119 8.21 -38.60 -33.47
C LYS A 1119 9.29 -38.53 -32.40
N GLU A 1120 10.23 -37.59 -32.51
CA GLU A 1120 11.34 -37.43 -31.56
C GLU A 1120 10.85 -37.09 -30.15
N LYS A 1121 9.75 -36.33 -30.03
CA LYS A 1121 9.11 -36.06 -28.74
C LYS A 1121 8.44 -37.31 -28.18
N ASP A 1122 7.72 -38.06 -29.01
CA ASP A 1122 7.05 -39.29 -28.60
C ASP A 1122 8.08 -40.36 -28.15
N ASP A 1123 9.19 -40.51 -28.91
CA ASP A 1123 10.31 -41.39 -28.57
C ASP A 1123 10.98 -40.96 -27.24
N ALA A 1124 11.23 -39.66 -27.05
CA ALA A 1124 11.81 -39.12 -25.81
C ALA A 1124 10.91 -39.40 -24.59
N LEU A 1125 9.59 -39.27 -24.73
CA LEU A 1125 8.64 -39.60 -23.66
C LEU A 1125 8.63 -41.11 -23.36
N ALA A 1126 8.71 -41.95 -24.39
CA ALA A 1126 8.82 -43.41 -24.23
C ALA A 1126 10.11 -43.80 -23.49
N GLU A 1127 11.26 -43.21 -23.85
CA GLU A 1127 12.55 -43.44 -23.16
C GLU A 1127 12.47 -43.07 -21.67
N ILE A 1128 11.84 -41.94 -21.34
CA ILE A 1128 11.69 -41.51 -19.95
C ILE A 1128 10.76 -42.44 -19.16
N ALA A 1129 9.67 -42.92 -19.79
CA ALA A 1129 8.66 -43.74 -19.12
C ALA A 1129 9.07 -45.20 -18.95
N LEU A 1130 9.75 -45.78 -19.96
CA LEU A 1130 10.07 -47.21 -20.03
C LEU A 1130 11.52 -47.52 -19.63
N GLY A 1131 12.34 -46.49 -19.42
CA GLY A 1131 13.79 -46.63 -19.37
C GLY A 1131 14.36 -46.80 -20.79
N SER A 1132 15.69 -46.79 -20.91
CA SER A 1132 16.35 -47.13 -22.17
C SER A 1132 16.04 -48.57 -22.52
N LEU A 1133 15.00 -48.78 -23.33
CA LEU A 1133 14.83 -50.02 -24.09
C LEU A 1133 16.05 -50.11 -24.98
N SER A 1134 17.04 -50.90 -24.58
CA SER A 1134 18.01 -51.46 -25.49
C SER A 1134 17.24 -52.33 -26.49
N ILE A 1135 16.78 -51.71 -27.57
CA ILE A 1135 16.39 -52.36 -28.82
C ILE A 1135 17.62 -52.41 -29.70
#